data_AF-A0A9X2GXP1-F1
#
_entry.id   AF-A0A9X2GXP1-F1
#
_cell.length_a   1.000
_cell.length_b   1.000
_cell.length_c   1.000
_cell.angle_alpha   90.00
_cell.angle_beta   90.00
_cell.angle_gamma   90.00
#
_symmetry.space_group_name_H-M   'P 1'
#
loop_
_entity.id
_entity.type
_entity.pdbx_description
1 polymer ?
#
loop_
_entity_poly.entity_id
_entity_poly.type
_entity_poly.pdbx_seq_one_letter_code
_entity_poly.pdbx_strand_id
1 'polypeptide(L)'
;MPIDVAAHELIGREHPAALLRAEIARLVGSHGGLVLVTGEAGIGKTTLVADAAGEARRCGALVVGGACWDSGGAPGYWPWVQVIRALRRAATPEEWAAAEESAGGSLTTLLGEARATADGLQRSDAAGERPSDAFQRFDAVGERPSDAFQLYDAVTSALVAISQRRPVLVVIDDLHAADPASLRLLEFAARQTWFERLLLIGTYRDAEVEPVEHPLRDLLSPLVAKATTITLTGLDQAGVAALMARTAGQEPPPELVAEVHLRTGGNPFFVEQTSRLWRSGGSAGAVAPGVRDALLRRLSLLPRQVAELLPAAAVLGREFHRQVLAAAIAQPVAHVDRLLELAVVAKLVVTRGGGVFAFAHDLVRETLYDSLDDPRDRHAAVVSAVESSPALAGRLPPSDLARHAYLAGDRLGPEHAIGLLLDAAREARGRFAAEEQLAHLRRAYELSAAASPHRRGVIALDLGRELHHDGAREEARRLFEEAAAIARDTDDPELPARVALVHHSHYGRDASLDLLRDAHRRLVGGPPVPADGLATALVLHLARRARQGGDDDALAFSLWAHHDIIWGPGTAAERVALTGELIDVARRTADPDLEHFASALRWVAMIERGDPRYLGEFHAYAARGRRSERPHLEMSVNVDASIIAGLQGRFAEAESLLESVHPEARQDHFVFMLKHHQWALMALQGRADGQERLLRELRGSAHPCVPLLEALTALQSGDLDTALRRLDDEEPGDRMIQPIWLRFQAELAALTQDPELCARVRARLAPHRGQWVVSLFGWEVSGPYDLWLGRVDAALERWAEAVEELTAAYRAADAMRARPWSVLARAHLAETLLARAAPGDARAARALFEEVRREAEELGMRQVLEYVRPGPPSGPAPPSGPTPRPEPGVGSEPAARPEAGVAFEPGVGSEPGVRFGPGGKPQEGALGLLGNAWTPGGAAPASGEFRRDGAVWSLAFAGRLVHMPDAKGLRDLHTLLGRPGDDVPAVVLLDPEGGEAVIAARSMGGDEVLDDEARARYRRRLAQLDEEIDRAAELGDDDRAAELDGERAALLAELRAAAGLGGRTRRLGDEAERARKTVTARIRDTLRKLDHAHPELAAHLRASVSTGATCRYQPQEKITWRR
;
A
#
# COMPACT_ATOMS: atom_id res chain seq x y z
N MET A 1 6.71 -10.29 -7.13
CA MET A 1 7.64 -11.29 -7.73
C MET A 1 7.50 -11.30 -9.24
N PRO A 2 8.53 -11.68 -10.02
CA PRO A 2 8.28 -12.42 -11.26
C PRO A 2 7.79 -13.83 -10.88
N ILE A 3 6.54 -14.16 -11.20
CA ILE A 3 6.01 -15.54 -11.06
C ILE A 3 6.81 -16.42 -12.03
N ASP A 4 7.68 -17.30 -11.55
CA ASP A 4 8.42 -18.22 -12.43
C ASP A 4 7.52 -19.38 -12.83
N VAL A 5 7.49 -19.73 -14.13
CA VAL A 5 6.52 -20.65 -14.71
C VAL A 5 7.23 -21.75 -15.49
N ALA A 6 7.40 -22.90 -14.84
CA ALA A 6 7.50 -24.15 -15.57
C ALA A 6 6.15 -24.38 -16.28
N ALA A 7 6.16 -24.44 -17.62
CA ALA A 7 4.95 -24.59 -18.41
C ALA A 7 4.32 -25.98 -18.17
N HIS A 8 3.38 -26.05 -17.23
CA HIS A 8 2.56 -27.22 -16.97
C HIS A 8 1.31 -27.15 -17.82
N GLU A 9 1.11 -28.16 -18.69
CA GLU A 9 -0.13 -28.31 -19.46
C GLU A 9 -1.34 -28.30 -18.52
N LEU A 10 -2.27 -27.38 -18.76
CA LEU A 10 -3.52 -27.30 -18.03
C LEU A 10 -4.41 -28.48 -18.42
N ILE A 11 -4.92 -29.21 -17.43
CA ILE A 11 -5.78 -30.39 -17.62
C ILE A 11 -7.19 -30.02 -17.18
N GLY A 12 -8.19 -30.11 -18.07
CA GLY A 12 -9.61 -29.91 -17.73
C GLY A 12 -9.94 -28.48 -17.31
N ARG A 13 -9.19 -27.49 -17.85
CA ARG A 13 -9.34 -26.05 -17.54
C ARG A 13 -9.49 -25.18 -18.79
N GLU A 14 -9.92 -25.78 -19.90
CA GLU A 14 -9.97 -25.16 -21.22
C GLU A 14 -10.91 -23.94 -21.25
N HIS A 15 -12.07 -24.04 -20.60
CA HIS A 15 -13.05 -22.96 -20.51
C HIS A 15 -12.61 -21.82 -19.55
N PRO A 16 -12.21 -22.07 -18.28
CA PRO A 16 -11.62 -21.04 -17.43
C PRO A 16 -10.41 -20.32 -18.05
N ALA A 17 -9.53 -21.06 -18.73
CA ALA A 17 -8.40 -20.48 -19.44
C ALA A 17 -8.82 -19.64 -20.65
N ALA A 18 -9.90 -20.02 -21.35
CA ALA A 18 -10.44 -19.22 -22.46
C ALA A 18 -11.01 -17.88 -21.98
N LEU A 19 -11.66 -17.83 -20.81
CA LEU A 19 -12.14 -16.59 -20.22
C LEU A 19 -10.99 -15.65 -19.84
N LEU A 20 -9.94 -16.16 -19.17
CA LEU A 20 -8.75 -15.37 -18.86
C LEU A 20 -8.02 -14.87 -20.11
N ARG A 21 -7.95 -15.69 -21.17
CA ARG A 21 -7.41 -15.26 -22.47
C ARG A 21 -8.21 -14.12 -23.11
N ALA A 22 -9.54 -14.11 -22.98
CA ALA A 22 -10.37 -13.03 -23.49
C ALA A 22 -10.09 -11.70 -22.76
N GLU A 23 -9.93 -11.73 -21.43
CA GLU A 23 -9.58 -10.54 -20.64
C GLU A 23 -8.13 -10.08 -20.89
N ILE A 24 -7.18 -11.00 -21.11
CA ILE A 24 -5.81 -10.65 -21.55
C ILE A 24 -5.82 -10.02 -22.95
N ALA A 25 -6.67 -10.49 -23.88
CA ALA A 25 -6.80 -9.87 -25.19
C ALA A 25 -7.37 -8.45 -25.11
N ARG A 26 -8.34 -8.20 -24.22
CA ARG A 26 -8.86 -6.86 -23.90
C ARG A 26 -7.78 -5.94 -23.31
N LEU A 27 -7.00 -6.44 -22.35
CA LEU A 27 -5.87 -5.75 -21.73
C LEU A 27 -4.87 -5.23 -22.78
N VAL A 28 -4.52 -6.06 -23.76
CA VAL A 28 -3.62 -5.66 -24.86
C VAL A 28 -4.25 -4.54 -25.71
N GLY A 29 -5.56 -4.64 -25.98
CA GLY A 29 -6.40 -3.69 -26.72
C GLY A 29 -6.94 -2.49 -25.92
N SER A 30 -6.25 -2.09 -24.85
CA SER A 30 -6.56 -0.89 -24.05
C SER A 30 -7.90 -0.89 -23.33
N HIS A 31 -8.29 -2.03 -22.78
CA HIS A 31 -9.41 -2.13 -21.85
C HIS A 31 -9.01 -2.96 -20.63
N GLY A 32 -9.04 -2.34 -19.46
CA GLY A 32 -8.71 -2.97 -18.19
C GLY A 32 -9.88 -3.77 -17.61
N GLY A 33 -9.73 -4.19 -16.37
CA GLY A 33 -10.79 -4.87 -15.64
C GLY A 33 -10.35 -5.55 -14.35
N LEU A 34 -11.34 -6.15 -13.68
CA LEU A 34 -11.17 -7.00 -12.51
C LEU A 34 -11.67 -8.41 -12.84
N VAL A 35 -10.87 -9.42 -12.54
CA VAL A 35 -11.23 -10.85 -12.62
C VAL A 35 -11.09 -11.46 -11.23
N LEU A 36 -12.10 -12.20 -10.78
CA LEU A 36 -12.05 -12.93 -9.51
C LEU A 36 -12.10 -14.44 -9.78
N VAL A 37 -11.04 -15.15 -9.41
CA VAL A 37 -10.95 -16.61 -9.53
C VAL A 37 -11.29 -17.24 -8.18
N THR A 38 -12.42 -17.96 -8.12
CA THR A 38 -12.96 -18.55 -6.88
C THR A 38 -13.01 -20.08 -6.94
N GLY A 39 -13.13 -20.71 -5.77
CA GLY A 39 -13.26 -22.15 -5.57
C GLY A 39 -12.43 -22.65 -4.38
N GLU A 40 -12.52 -23.94 -4.08
CA GLU A 40 -11.92 -24.57 -2.90
C GLU A 40 -10.38 -24.44 -2.78
N ALA A 41 -9.85 -24.77 -1.60
CA ALA A 41 -8.42 -24.97 -1.39
C ALA A 41 -7.88 -26.12 -2.28
N GLY A 42 -6.69 -25.93 -2.87
CA GLY A 42 -6.09 -26.93 -3.76
C GLY A 42 -6.73 -27.11 -5.14
N ILE A 43 -7.83 -26.40 -5.45
CA ILE A 43 -8.61 -26.58 -6.69
C ILE A 43 -7.85 -26.18 -7.99
N GLY A 44 -6.73 -25.46 -7.86
CA GLY A 44 -5.86 -25.04 -8.96
C GLY A 44 -5.97 -23.56 -9.38
N LYS A 45 -6.53 -22.67 -8.54
CA LYS A 45 -6.63 -21.22 -8.79
C LYS A 45 -5.28 -20.61 -9.22
N THR A 46 -4.26 -20.73 -8.37
CA THR A 46 -2.91 -20.21 -8.64
C THR A 46 -2.29 -20.81 -9.90
N THR A 47 -2.54 -22.08 -10.23
CA THR A 47 -2.05 -22.73 -11.46
C THR A 47 -2.66 -22.11 -12.72
N LEU A 48 -3.98 -21.85 -12.70
CA LEU A 48 -4.68 -21.20 -13.81
C LEU A 48 -4.21 -19.75 -13.99
N VAL A 49 -4.05 -19.00 -12.89
CA VAL A 49 -3.56 -17.62 -12.93
C VAL A 49 -2.09 -17.55 -13.35
N ALA A 50 -1.26 -18.55 -13.01
CA ALA A 50 0.13 -18.64 -13.46
C ALA A 50 0.26 -18.88 -14.98
N ASP A 51 -0.62 -19.70 -15.59
CA ASP A 51 -0.66 -19.86 -17.05
C ASP A 51 -1.09 -18.56 -17.76
N ALA A 52 -2.17 -17.92 -17.25
CA ALA A 52 -2.64 -16.63 -17.73
C ALA A 52 -1.57 -15.53 -17.61
N ALA A 53 -0.84 -15.48 -16.49
CA ALA A 53 0.33 -14.62 -16.31
C ALA A 53 1.45 -14.92 -17.32
N GLY A 54 1.70 -16.20 -17.62
CA GLY A 54 2.63 -16.63 -18.66
C GLY A 54 2.20 -16.15 -20.06
N GLU A 55 0.90 -16.16 -20.35
CA GLU A 55 0.35 -15.66 -21.62
C GLU A 55 0.41 -14.13 -21.73
N ALA A 56 0.03 -13.41 -20.68
CA ALA A 56 0.12 -11.95 -20.64
C ALA A 56 1.55 -11.46 -20.94
N ARG A 57 2.58 -12.13 -20.41
CA ARG A 57 3.99 -11.84 -20.75
C ARG A 57 4.34 -12.09 -22.22
N ARG A 58 3.82 -13.16 -22.83
CA ARG A 58 4.00 -13.43 -24.28
C ARG A 58 3.36 -12.32 -25.11
N CYS A 59 2.29 -11.71 -24.62
CA CYS A 59 1.64 -10.53 -25.19
C CYS A 59 2.30 -9.19 -24.79
N GLY A 60 3.48 -9.20 -24.14
CA GLY A 60 4.23 -8.00 -23.77
C GLY A 60 3.85 -7.35 -22.44
N ALA A 61 2.88 -7.90 -21.70
CA ALA A 61 2.46 -7.32 -20.42
C ALA A 61 3.55 -7.44 -19.34
N LEU A 62 3.61 -6.44 -18.46
CA LEU A 62 4.34 -6.49 -17.20
C LEU A 62 3.46 -7.22 -16.17
N VAL A 63 3.97 -8.31 -15.58
CA VAL A 63 3.21 -9.10 -14.61
C VAL A 63 3.84 -8.97 -13.22
N VAL A 64 3.07 -8.42 -12.30
CA VAL A 64 3.41 -8.25 -10.89
C VAL A 64 2.35 -8.92 -10.01
N GLY A 65 2.65 -9.10 -8.73
CA GLY A 65 1.70 -9.67 -7.81
C GLY A 65 2.22 -9.82 -6.39
N GLY A 66 1.27 -10.00 -5.48
CA GLY A 66 1.47 -10.27 -4.06
C GLY A 66 0.48 -11.34 -3.57
N ALA A 67 0.75 -11.91 -2.41
CA ALA A 67 -0.19 -12.79 -1.72
C ALA A 67 -0.74 -12.09 -0.47
N CYS A 68 -2.05 -12.20 -0.27
CA CYS A 68 -2.68 -11.95 1.01
C CYS A 68 -2.22 -12.99 2.04
N TRP A 69 -2.41 -12.71 3.33
CA TRP A 69 -1.73 -13.46 4.38
C TRP A 69 -2.60 -13.60 5.62
N ASP A 70 -2.99 -14.85 5.88
CA ASP A 70 -4.04 -15.26 6.81
C ASP A 70 -3.71 -15.04 8.29
N SER A 71 -2.43 -15.02 8.67
CA SER A 71 -2.08 -14.63 10.03
C SER A 71 -2.23 -13.12 10.20
N GLY A 72 -3.16 -12.68 11.07
CA GLY A 72 -3.47 -11.28 11.39
C GLY A 72 -2.39 -10.47 12.12
N GLY A 73 -1.19 -10.49 11.55
CA GLY A 73 0.03 -9.76 11.88
C GLY A 73 0.86 -9.39 10.63
N ALA A 74 0.42 -9.82 9.43
CA ALA A 74 0.88 -9.20 8.19
C ALA A 74 0.56 -7.69 8.21
N PRO A 75 1.51 -6.81 7.82
CA PRO A 75 1.27 -5.37 7.84
C PRO A 75 0.06 -4.96 6.96
N GLY A 76 -0.66 -3.91 7.34
CA GLY A 76 -1.69 -3.31 6.50
C GLY A 76 -1.15 -2.99 5.10
N TYR A 77 -1.95 -3.23 4.08
CA TYR A 77 -1.57 -3.13 2.66
C TYR A 77 -0.51 -4.13 2.17
N TRP A 78 -0.16 -5.18 2.92
CA TRP A 78 0.91 -6.15 2.55
C TRP A 78 0.92 -6.68 1.10
N PRO A 79 -0.20 -7.11 0.48
CA PRO A 79 -0.20 -7.51 -0.93
C PRO A 79 0.24 -6.37 -1.86
N TRP A 80 -0.12 -5.12 -1.55
CA TRP A 80 0.26 -3.94 -2.31
C TRP A 80 1.74 -3.56 -2.12
N VAL A 81 2.29 -3.72 -0.91
CA VAL A 81 3.74 -3.64 -0.67
C VAL A 81 4.50 -4.59 -1.60
N GLN A 82 4.03 -5.84 -1.71
CA GLN A 82 4.64 -6.84 -2.59
C GLN A 82 4.52 -6.47 -4.08
N VAL A 83 3.35 -5.94 -4.50
CA VAL A 83 3.11 -5.47 -5.86
C VAL A 83 4.06 -4.31 -6.22
N ILE A 84 4.15 -3.27 -5.39
CA ILE A 84 5.03 -2.11 -5.68
C ILE A 84 6.52 -2.51 -5.62
N ARG A 85 6.94 -3.35 -4.65
CA ARG A 85 8.31 -3.92 -4.66
C ARG A 85 8.59 -4.78 -5.89
N ALA A 86 7.57 -5.40 -6.50
CA ALA A 86 7.71 -6.17 -7.75
C ALA A 86 7.81 -5.23 -8.96
N LEU A 87 6.97 -4.19 -8.98
CA LEU A 87 6.91 -3.15 -10.01
C LEU A 87 8.28 -2.46 -10.14
N ARG A 88 8.84 -1.96 -9.03
CA ARG A 88 10.18 -1.35 -8.97
C ARG A 88 11.32 -2.23 -9.49
N ARG A 89 11.21 -3.54 -9.31
CA ARG A 89 12.22 -4.51 -9.77
C ARG A 89 12.07 -4.94 -11.23
N ALA A 90 10.91 -4.68 -11.84
CA ALA A 90 10.57 -5.18 -13.18
C ALA A 90 10.34 -4.05 -14.22
N ALA A 91 10.10 -2.83 -13.76
CA ALA A 91 10.08 -1.62 -14.57
C ALA A 91 11.50 -1.19 -14.95
N THR A 92 11.64 -0.54 -16.11
CA THR A 92 12.84 0.22 -16.48
C THR A 92 13.00 1.47 -15.62
N PRO A 93 14.20 2.09 -15.54
CA PRO A 93 14.40 3.33 -14.78
C PRO A 93 13.46 4.47 -15.19
N GLU A 94 13.12 4.59 -16.47
CA GLU A 94 12.20 5.61 -16.99
C GLU A 94 10.72 5.31 -16.67
N GLU A 95 10.32 4.03 -16.69
CA GLU A 95 8.99 3.59 -16.24
C GLU A 95 8.82 3.80 -14.73
N TRP A 96 9.86 3.49 -13.95
CA TRP A 96 9.83 3.67 -12.50
C TRP A 96 9.87 5.13 -12.08
N ALA A 97 10.71 5.97 -12.70
CA ALA A 97 10.75 7.41 -12.42
C ALA A 97 9.39 8.08 -12.71
N ALA A 98 8.75 7.73 -13.84
CA ALA A 98 7.41 8.23 -14.15
C ALA A 98 6.33 7.71 -13.19
N ALA A 99 6.49 6.50 -12.65
CA ALA A 99 5.60 5.96 -11.63
C ALA A 99 5.79 6.63 -10.26
N GLU A 100 7.03 6.95 -9.86
CA GLU A 100 7.31 7.74 -8.65
C GLU A 100 6.79 9.18 -8.78
N GLU A 101 7.00 9.82 -9.94
CA GLU A 101 6.49 11.16 -10.26
C GLU A 101 4.95 11.20 -10.23
N SER A 102 4.29 10.23 -10.87
CA SER A 102 2.82 10.12 -10.89
C SER A 102 2.20 9.73 -9.53
N ALA A 103 3.01 9.25 -8.59
CA ALA A 103 2.56 8.78 -7.27
C ALA A 103 2.92 9.73 -6.12
N GLY A 104 3.48 10.91 -6.41
CA GLY A 104 3.70 11.98 -5.42
C GLY A 104 4.58 11.60 -4.23
N GLY A 105 5.46 10.60 -4.36
CA GLY A 105 6.32 10.09 -3.28
C GLY A 105 5.67 9.06 -2.33
N SER A 106 4.33 8.94 -2.33
CA SER A 106 3.56 8.08 -1.40
C SER A 106 3.76 6.57 -1.57
N LEU A 107 4.52 6.12 -2.58
CA LEU A 107 4.98 4.73 -2.66
C LEU A 107 5.99 4.40 -1.56
N THR A 108 6.80 5.36 -1.10
CA THR A 108 7.77 5.14 -0.02
C THR A 108 7.07 4.79 1.31
N THR A 109 5.91 5.41 1.57
CA THR A 109 4.98 5.13 2.67
C THR A 109 4.64 3.65 2.77
N LEU A 110 4.16 3.10 1.66
CA LEU A 110 3.73 1.71 1.54
C LEU A 110 4.91 0.75 1.72
N LEU A 111 6.06 1.12 1.17
CA LEU A 111 7.23 0.26 1.14
C LEU A 111 7.91 0.08 2.49
N GLY A 112 7.71 1.00 3.46
CA GLY A 112 8.38 0.94 4.77
C GLY A 112 9.90 0.92 4.68
N GLU A 113 10.47 1.32 3.53
CA GLU A 113 11.92 1.36 3.27
C GLU A 113 12.62 2.46 4.07
N ALA A 114 11.81 3.27 4.76
CA ALA A 114 12.03 4.32 5.76
C ALA A 114 13.04 4.09 6.90
N ARG A 115 13.72 2.94 6.91
CA ARG A 115 14.58 2.43 7.99
C ARG A 115 15.89 1.82 7.47
N ALA A 116 16.04 1.64 6.16
CA ALA A 116 17.05 0.72 5.62
C ALA A 116 18.43 1.36 5.36
N THR A 117 18.55 2.69 5.38
CA THR A 117 19.78 3.40 4.96
C THR A 117 20.61 4.02 6.09
N ALA A 118 20.19 3.94 7.35
CA ALA A 118 20.90 4.57 8.46
C ALA A 118 20.76 3.80 9.80
N ASP A 119 21.40 2.64 9.94
CA ASP A 119 21.73 2.13 11.28
C ASP A 119 23.14 1.53 11.32
N GLY A 120 24.09 2.42 11.58
CA GLY A 120 25.50 2.13 11.66
C GLY A 120 26.20 3.08 12.61
N LEU A 121 25.70 3.22 13.85
CA LEU A 121 26.42 3.76 15.02
C LEU A 121 25.62 3.55 16.33
N GLN A 122 26.04 2.56 17.11
CA GLN A 122 25.97 2.47 18.59
C GLN A 122 24.69 2.96 19.31
N ARG A 123 23.79 2.01 19.63
CA ARG A 123 22.97 2.08 20.86
C ARG A 123 23.77 1.48 22.02
N SER A 124 23.87 2.19 23.14
CA SER A 124 24.50 1.71 24.39
C SER A 124 23.46 1.21 25.38
N ASP A 125 23.78 0.14 26.11
CA ASP A 125 22.89 -0.50 27.07
C ASP A 125 22.52 0.39 28.27
N ALA A 126 21.23 0.39 28.61
CA ALA A 126 20.74 0.69 29.95
C ALA A 126 19.49 -0.16 30.21
N ALA A 127 19.63 -1.23 30.98
CA ALA A 127 18.48 -2.01 31.46
C ALA A 127 17.83 -1.27 32.64
N GLY A 128 16.69 -0.64 32.37
CA GLY A 128 15.83 0.04 33.32
C GLY A 128 14.41 0.05 32.76
N GLU A 129 13.41 0.17 33.64
CA GLU A 129 11.97 0.06 33.35
C GLU A 129 11.56 0.71 32.01
N ARG A 130 11.07 -0.10 31.07
CA ARG A 130 10.49 0.39 29.81
C ARG A 130 9.24 1.22 30.14
N PRO A 131 9.07 2.43 29.59
CA PRO A 131 7.95 3.31 29.94
C PRO A 131 6.61 2.64 29.63
N SER A 132 5.67 2.73 30.57
CA SER A 132 4.34 2.16 30.45
C SER A 132 3.42 3.09 29.66
N ASP A 133 3.14 2.73 28.40
CA ASP A 133 2.27 3.46 27.47
C ASP A 133 1.10 4.19 28.13
N ALA A 134 1.14 5.50 27.98
CA ALA A 134 -0.02 6.32 28.25
C ALA A 134 -0.22 7.44 27.21
N PHE A 135 0.58 7.48 26.15
CA PHE A 135 0.94 8.74 25.47
C PHE A 135 0.72 8.92 23.98
N GLN A 136 -0.49 8.60 23.50
CA GLN A 136 -0.84 8.78 22.08
C GLN A 136 -2.17 9.52 21.89
N ARG A 137 -2.19 10.80 22.27
CA ARG A 137 -2.56 12.04 21.50
C ARG A 137 -3.72 11.98 20.49
N PHE A 138 -4.91 12.57 20.69
CA PHE A 138 -5.37 13.88 21.25
C PHE A 138 -5.12 15.06 20.29
N ASP A 139 -6.07 15.95 19.95
CA ASP A 139 -7.51 15.84 19.60
C ASP A 139 -7.88 17.12 18.84
N ALA A 140 -8.76 17.05 17.83
CA ALA A 140 -9.54 18.18 17.32
C ALA A 140 -10.81 17.67 16.58
N VAL A 141 -11.84 18.51 16.47
CA VAL A 141 -13.26 18.10 16.37
C VAL A 141 -13.75 17.70 14.94
N GLY A 142 -13.69 16.40 14.57
CA GLY A 142 -14.49 15.70 13.50
C GLY A 142 -14.30 16.11 12.00
N GLU A 143 -14.75 15.36 10.97
CA GLU A 143 -15.41 14.04 10.84
C GLU A 143 -15.23 13.49 9.39
N ARG A 144 -15.16 12.15 9.22
CA ARG A 144 -14.63 11.31 8.09
C ARG A 144 -15.13 11.51 6.62
N PRO A 145 -14.60 10.76 5.59
CA PRO A 145 -13.40 9.85 5.49
C PRO A 145 -12.46 10.00 4.24
N SER A 146 -11.14 9.70 4.18
CA SER A 146 -9.98 9.65 5.13
C SER A 146 -8.66 9.29 4.38
N ASP A 147 -7.46 9.46 4.99
CA ASP A 147 -6.09 9.41 4.38
C ASP A 147 -5.72 8.23 3.46
N ALA A 148 -6.44 7.12 3.57
CA ALA A 148 -6.13 5.92 2.82
C ALA A 148 -6.30 6.12 1.30
N PHE A 149 -7.20 7.01 0.86
CA PHE A 149 -7.43 7.22 -0.57
C PHE A 149 -6.18 7.82 -1.25
N GLN A 150 -5.41 8.72 -0.65
CA GLN A 150 -4.18 9.23 -1.27
C GLN A 150 -3.16 8.12 -1.56
N LEU A 151 -3.03 7.17 -0.63
CA LEU A 151 -2.22 5.96 -0.86
C LEU A 151 -2.83 5.11 -1.98
N TYR A 152 -4.16 5.03 -2.06
CA TYR A 152 -4.85 4.31 -3.12
C TYR A 152 -4.63 4.94 -4.49
N ASP A 153 -4.70 6.26 -4.58
CA ASP A 153 -4.42 7.02 -5.79
C ASP A 153 -2.96 6.90 -6.17
N ALA A 154 -2.00 7.09 -5.25
CA ALA A 154 -0.58 6.92 -5.53
C ALA A 154 -0.24 5.52 -6.07
N VAL A 155 -0.78 4.45 -5.48
CA VAL A 155 -0.60 3.07 -5.96
C VAL A 155 -1.27 2.87 -7.32
N THR A 156 -2.47 3.43 -7.53
CA THR A 156 -3.22 3.31 -8.78
C THR A 156 -2.53 4.09 -9.91
N SER A 157 -2.18 5.35 -9.69
CA SER A 157 -1.44 6.24 -10.59
C SER A 157 -0.07 5.67 -10.97
N ALA A 158 0.66 5.05 -10.03
CA ALA A 158 1.89 4.32 -10.35
C ALA A 158 1.66 3.15 -11.33
N LEU A 159 0.59 2.37 -11.14
CA LEU A 159 0.21 1.28 -12.03
C LEU A 159 -0.28 1.80 -13.40
N VAL A 160 -1.05 2.89 -13.41
CA VAL A 160 -1.58 3.54 -14.61
C VAL A 160 -0.44 4.13 -15.46
N ALA A 161 0.50 4.87 -14.86
CA ALA A 161 1.65 5.47 -15.55
C ALA A 161 2.51 4.44 -16.29
N ILE A 162 2.65 3.22 -15.73
CA ILE A 162 3.33 2.11 -16.40
C ILE A 162 2.41 1.46 -17.44
N SER A 163 1.10 1.34 -17.16
CA SER A 163 0.11 0.79 -18.10
C SER A 163 0.06 1.54 -19.44
N GLN A 164 0.23 2.88 -19.40
CA GLN A 164 0.28 3.72 -20.59
C GLN A 164 1.42 3.34 -21.55
N ARG A 165 2.56 2.87 -21.02
CA ARG A 165 3.70 2.39 -21.84
C ARG A 165 3.50 0.95 -22.33
N ARG A 166 3.06 0.04 -21.45
CA ARG A 166 2.85 -1.38 -21.75
C ARG A 166 1.77 -1.97 -20.84
N PRO A 167 1.00 -2.98 -21.27
CA PRO A 167 -0.05 -3.52 -20.42
C PRO A 167 0.49 -4.06 -19.10
N VAL A 168 -0.26 -3.90 -18.01
CA VAL A 168 0.10 -4.37 -16.67
C VAL A 168 -0.95 -5.37 -16.20
N LEU A 169 -0.48 -6.47 -15.61
CA LEU A 169 -1.30 -7.46 -14.93
C LEU A 169 -0.84 -7.54 -13.47
N VAL A 170 -1.77 -7.28 -12.55
CA VAL A 170 -1.56 -7.44 -11.10
C VAL A 170 -2.31 -8.67 -10.64
N VAL A 171 -1.62 -9.58 -9.96
CA VAL A 171 -2.22 -10.75 -9.31
C VAL A 171 -2.17 -10.58 -7.80
N ILE A 172 -3.33 -10.69 -7.14
CA ILE A 172 -3.44 -10.77 -5.69
C ILE A 172 -4.03 -12.13 -5.33
N ASP A 173 -3.19 -13.01 -4.80
CA ASP A 173 -3.57 -14.38 -4.42
C ASP A 173 -4.17 -14.37 -2.99
N ASP A 174 -5.17 -15.23 -2.76
CA ASP A 174 -5.73 -15.52 -1.43
C ASP A 174 -6.49 -14.34 -0.72
N LEU A 175 -7.28 -13.52 -1.44
CA LEU A 175 -8.04 -12.34 -0.93
C LEU A 175 -8.99 -12.59 0.26
N HIS A 176 -9.33 -13.84 0.58
CA HIS A 176 -10.08 -14.21 1.80
C HIS A 176 -9.27 -13.89 3.07
N ALA A 177 -7.94 -13.84 2.94
CA ALA A 177 -6.96 -13.51 3.96
C ALA A 177 -6.38 -12.09 3.79
N ALA A 178 -7.13 -11.18 3.14
CA ALA A 178 -6.73 -9.78 2.97
C ALA A 178 -7.10 -8.93 4.19
N ASP A 179 -6.27 -7.95 4.54
CA ASP A 179 -6.70 -6.86 5.42
C ASP A 179 -7.79 -6.01 4.72
N PRO A 180 -8.74 -5.41 5.46
CA PRO A 180 -9.87 -4.71 4.85
C PRO A 180 -9.41 -3.47 4.05
N ALA A 181 -8.35 -2.80 4.50
CA ALA A 181 -7.72 -1.68 3.80
C ALA A 181 -7.11 -2.10 2.44
N SER A 182 -6.44 -3.25 2.33
CA SER A 182 -6.03 -3.84 1.05
C SER A 182 -7.19 -4.09 0.08
N LEU A 183 -8.37 -4.49 0.58
CA LEU A 183 -9.56 -4.70 -0.26
C LEU A 183 -10.19 -3.38 -0.72
N ARG A 184 -10.20 -2.34 0.13
CA ARG A 184 -10.64 -1.00 -0.29
C ARG A 184 -9.72 -0.40 -1.36
N LEU A 185 -8.40 -0.61 -1.24
CA LEU A 185 -7.45 -0.27 -2.30
C LEU A 185 -7.73 -1.05 -3.59
N LEU A 186 -8.03 -2.35 -3.51
CA LEU A 186 -8.44 -3.14 -4.67
C LEU A 186 -9.73 -2.62 -5.32
N GLU A 187 -10.73 -2.23 -4.53
CA GLU A 187 -11.98 -1.65 -5.05
C GLU A 187 -11.73 -0.28 -5.71
N PHE A 188 -10.87 0.54 -5.10
CA PHE A 188 -10.49 1.83 -5.64
C PHE A 188 -9.77 1.69 -7.00
N ALA A 189 -8.71 0.88 -7.05
CA ALA A 189 -7.95 0.63 -8.27
C ALA A 189 -8.85 0.05 -9.38
N ALA A 190 -9.72 -0.91 -9.04
CA ALA A 190 -10.66 -1.51 -10.00
C ALA A 190 -11.69 -0.51 -10.56
N ARG A 191 -12.03 0.56 -9.82
CA ARG A 191 -12.94 1.61 -10.30
C ARG A 191 -12.28 2.57 -11.28
N GLN A 192 -11.03 2.96 -11.04
CA GLN A 192 -10.36 3.97 -11.86
C GLN A 192 -9.80 3.41 -13.17
N THR A 193 -9.48 2.11 -13.22
CA THR A 193 -8.62 1.54 -14.27
C THR A 193 -9.35 0.80 -15.39
N TRP A 194 -10.67 1.02 -15.54
CA TRP A 194 -11.50 0.37 -16.55
C TRP A 194 -11.06 0.66 -18.00
N PHE A 195 -10.61 1.89 -18.27
CA PHE A 195 -10.12 2.32 -19.60
C PHE A 195 -8.60 2.24 -19.75
N GLU A 196 -7.90 1.80 -18.71
CA GLU A 196 -6.44 1.72 -18.67
C GLU A 196 -5.95 0.35 -19.12
N ARG A 197 -4.66 0.23 -19.44
CA ARG A 197 -4.06 -1.06 -19.82
C ARG A 197 -3.69 -1.88 -18.58
N LEU A 198 -4.62 -1.98 -17.62
CA LEU A 198 -4.41 -2.64 -16.32
C LEU A 198 -5.47 -3.72 -16.08
N LEU A 199 -5.02 -4.95 -15.85
CA LEU A 199 -5.87 -6.06 -15.43
C LEU A 199 -5.54 -6.45 -13.99
N LEU A 200 -6.55 -6.49 -13.14
CA LEU A 200 -6.45 -6.94 -11.75
C LEU A 200 -7.04 -8.35 -11.65
N ILE A 201 -6.28 -9.32 -11.15
CA ILE A 201 -6.76 -10.68 -10.87
C ILE A 201 -6.68 -10.92 -9.37
N GLY A 202 -7.84 -11.10 -8.73
CA GLY A 202 -7.95 -11.60 -7.37
C GLY A 202 -8.22 -13.10 -7.36
N THR A 203 -7.65 -13.85 -6.41
CA THR A 203 -8.11 -15.21 -6.11
C THR A 203 -8.67 -15.30 -4.70
N TYR A 204 -9.72 -16.09 -4.47
CA TYR A 204 -10.22 -16.33 -3.12
C TYR A 204 -10.89 -17.70 -2.97
N ARG A 205 -11.28 -18.03 -1.74
CA ARG A 205 -12.04 -19.22 -1.38
C ARG A 205 -13.45 -18.75 -1.03
N ASP A 206 -14.45 -19.22 -1.76
CA ASP A 206 -15.87 -18.83 -1.61
C ASP A 206 -16.40 -19.27 -0.24
N ALA A 207 -16.22 -20.54 0.11
CA ALA A 207 -16.71 -21.14 1.36
C ALA A 207 -16.21 -20.45 2.66
N GLU A 208 -15.10 -19.71 2.61
CA GLU A 208 -14.55 -19.00 3.77
C GLU A 208 -15.14 -17.60 3.95
N VAL A 209 -15.75 -17.03 2.91
CA VAL A 209 -16.41 -15.70 2.92
C VAL A 209 -17.94 -15.81 2.89
N GLU A 210 -18.49 -16.99 2.59
CA GLU A 210 -19.93 -17.27 2.65
C GLU A 210 -20.61 -17.09 4.03
N PRO A 211 -19.95 -17.28 5.20
CA PRO A 211 -20.58 -17.03 6.50
C PRO A 211 -21.12 -15.61 6.61
N VAL A 212 -22.37 -15.47 7.06
CA VAL A 212 -23.10 -14.18 7.06
C VAL A 212 -22.40 -13.10 7.88
N GLU A 213 -21.67 -13.50 8.92
CA GLU A 213 -20.94 -12.64 9.87
C GLU A 213 -19.50 -12.30 9.44
N HIS A 214 -19.04 -12.78 8.27
CA HIS A 214 -17.64 -12.60 7.85
C HIS A 214 -17.31 -11.14 7.48
N PRO A 215 -16.34 -10.46 8.15
CA PRO A 215 -16.09 -9.02 7.97
C PRO A 215 -15.76 -8.59 6.53
N LEU A 216 -15.11 -9.46 5.75
CA LEU A 216 -14.72 -9.14 4.37
C LEU A 216 -15.86 -9.29 3.35
N ARG A 217 -17.02 -9.84 3.74
CA ARG A 217 -18.15 -10.11 2.84
C ARG A 217 -18.72 -8.84 2.22
N ASP A 218 -18.89 -7.81 3.05
CA ASP A 218 -19.41 -6.50 2.61
C ASP A 218 -18.40 -5.73 1.74
N LEU A 219 -17.11 -6.02 1.87
CA LEU A 219 -16.04 -5.42 1.06
C LEU A 219 -15.81 -6.17 -0.27
N LEU A 220 -16.03 -7.49 -0.29
CA LEU A 220 -15.95 -8.29 -1.51
C LEU A 220 -17.20 -8.19 -2.37
N SER A 221 -18.37 -7.87 -1.81
CA SER A 221 -19.63 -7.71 -2.58
C SER A 221 -19.55 -6.63 -3.69
N PRO A 222 -19.05 -5.41 -3.44
CA PRO A 222 -18.80 -4.40 -4.50
C PRO A 222 -17.79 -4.82 -5.57
N LEU A 223 -16.80 -5.64 -5.19
CA LEU A 223 -15.80 -6.19 -6.11
C LEU A 223 -16.42 -7.25 -7.03
N VAL A 224 -17.15 -8.23 -6.46
CA VAL A 224 -17.84 -9.29 -7.20
C VAL A 224 -18.86 -8.73 -8.20
N ALA A 225 -19.57 -7.65 -7.83
CA ALA A 225 -20.53 -6.99 -8.72
C ALA A 225 -19.88 -6.32 -9.96
N LYS A 226 -18.57 -6.03 -9.91
CA LYS A 226 -17.81 -5.36 -10.99
C LYS A 226 -16.84 -6.31 -11.71
N ALA A 227 -16.60 -7.50 -11.17
CA ALA A 227 -15.62 -8.45 -11.66
C ALA A 227 -16.20 -9.43 -12.70
N THR A 228 -15.32 -9.92 -13.58
CA THR A 228 -15.57 -11.20 -14.27
C THR A 228 -15.21 -12.33 -13.31
N THR A 229 -16.20 -13.01 -12.75
CA THR A 229 -15.98 -14.10 -11.79
C THR A 229 -15.83 -15.45 -12.50
N ILE A 230 -14.76 -16.18 -12.17
CA ILE A 230 -14.44 -17.51 -12.72
C ILE A 230 -14.39 -18.52 -11.57
N THR A 231 -15.44 -19.32 -11.43
CA THR A 231 -15.51 -20.39 -10.42
C THR A 231 -14.85 -21.67 -10.93
N LEU A 232 -13.93 -22.23 -10.14
CA LEU A 232 -13.28 -23.50 -10.42
C LEU A 232 -13.92 -24.63 -9.63
N THR A 233 -14.49 -25.59 -10.35
CA THR A 233 -14.98 -26.87 -9.83
C THR A 233 -13.90 -27.96 -9.90
N GLY A 234 -14.17 -29.15 -9.37
CA GLY A 234 -13.30 -30.31 -9.53
C GLY A 234 -13.11 -30.75 -11.00
N LEU A 235 -12.02 -31.46 -11.28
CA LEU A 235 -11.78 -32.10 -12.57
C LEU A 235 -12.76 -33.26 -12.79
N ASP A 236 -13.20 -33.43 -14.02
CA ASP A 236 -13.95 -34.62 -14.44
C ASP A 236 -13.06 -35.88 -14.44
N GLN A 237 -13.66 -37.06 -14.68
CA GLN A 237 -12.91 -38.32 -14.68
C GLN A 237 -11.77 -38.35 -15.73
N ALA A 238 -11.93 -37.67 -16.86
CA ALA A 238 -10.88 -37.57 -17.87
C ALA A 238 -9.69 -36.73 -17.36
N GLY A 239 -9.95 -35.59 -16.74
CA GLY A 239 -8.95 -34.75 -16.09
C GLY A 239 -8.26 -35.43 -14.91
N VAL A 240 -9.02 -36.19 -14.09
CA VAL A 240 -8.45 -37.04 -13.03
C VAL A 240 -7.50 -38.08 -13.63
N ALA A 241 -7.92 -38.83 -14.66
CA ALA A 241 -7.07 -39.83 -15.32
C ALA A 241 -5.76 -39.24 -15.86
N ALA A 242 -5.83 -38.10 -16.56
CA ALA A 242 -4.66 -37.42 -17.10
C ALA A 242 -3.72 -36.89 -15.99
N LEU A 243 -4.27 -36.31 -14.92
CA LEU A 243 -3.48 -35.82 -13.78
C LEU A 243 -2.81 -36.97 -13.00
N MET A 244 -3.52 -38.08 -12.82
CA MET A 244 -2.98 -39.30 -12.22
C MET A 244 -1.85 -39.88 -13.08
N ALA A 245 -2.05 -40.02 -14.39
CA ALA A 245 -1.04 -40.52 -15.32
C ALA A 245 0.24 -39.67 -15.30
N ARG A 246 0.09 -38.34 -15.32
CA ARG A 246 1.19 -37.38 -15.22
C ARG A 246 1.95 -37.48 -13.89
N THR A 247 1.25 -37.71 -12.78
CA THR A 247 1.84 -37.70 -11.43
C THR A 247 2.50 -39.02 -11.06
N ALA A 248 1.88 -40.15 -11.42
CA ALA A 248 2.40 -41.49 -11.17
C ALA A 248 3.44 -41.91 -12.23
N GLY A 249 3.34 -41.40 -13.46
CA GLY A 249 4.18 -41.79 -14.60
C GLY A 249 3.76 -43.10 -15.27
N GLN A 250 2.51 -43.52 -15.06
CA GLN A 250 1.86 -44.72 -15.62
C GLN A 250 0.34 -44.48 -15.69
N GLU A 251 -0.36 -45.07 -16.67
CA GLU A 251 -1.82 -44.89 -16.81
C GLU A 251 -2.60 -45.61 -15.69
N PRO A 252 -3.57 -44.94 -15.02
CA PRO A 252 -4.42 -45.56 -14.01
C PRO A 252 -5.54 -46.40 -14.65
N PRO A 253 -5.95 -47.53 -14.04
CA PRO A 253 -7.15 -48.25 -14.44
C PRO A 253 -8.42 -47.39 -14.35
N PRO A 254 -9.43 -47.54 -15.23
CA PRO A 254 -10.67 -46.76 -15.17
C PRO A 254 -11.42 -46.87 -13.83
N GLU A 255 -11.40 -48.05 -13.21
CA GLU A 255 -11.98 -48.29 -11.88
C GLU A 255 -11.33 -47.43 -10.79
N LEU A 256 -10.00 -47.30 -10.86
CA LEU A 256 -9.22 -46.44 -9.96
C LEU A 256 -9.54 -44.96 -10.17
N VAL A 257 -9.66 -44.52 -11.43
CA VAL A 257 -10.04 -43.14 -11.76
C VAL A 257 -11.42 -42.80 -11.20
N ALA A 258 -12.39 -43.70 -11.33
CA ALA A 258 -13.74 -43.53 -10.79
C ALA A 258 -13.75 -43.46 -9.25
N GLU A 259 -13.01 -44.35 -8.57
CA GLU A 259 -12.87 -44.34 -7.11
C GLU A 259 -12.20 -43.05 -6.60
N VAL A 260 -11.12 -42.61 -7.25
CA VAL A 260 -10.40 -41.37 -6.89
C VAL A 260 -11.30 -40.16 -7.12
N HIS A 261 -11.94 -40.05 -8.29
CA HIS A 261 -12.88 -38.95 -8.59
C HIS A 261 -14.02 -38.88 -7.57
N LEU A 262 -14.61 -40.03 -7.19
CA LEU A 262 -15.67 -40.08 -6.18
C LEU A 262 -15.20 -39.61 -4.79
N ARG A 263 -13.98 -39.98 -4.36
CA ARG A 263 -13.44 -39.63 -3.04
C ARG A 263 -12.85 -38.22 -2.96
N THR A 264 -12.37 -37.66 -4.07
CA THR A 264 -11.72 -36.34 -4.10
C THR A 264 -12.60 -35.22 -4.65
N GLY A 265 -13.79 -35.54 -5.16
CA GLY A 265 -14.61 -34.59 -5.92
C GLY A 265 -13.91 -34.03 -7.17
N GLY A 266 -12.83 -34.68 -7.64
CA GLY A 266 -12.00 -34.18 -8.73
C GLY A 266 -10.98 -33.08 -8.34
N ASN A 267 -10.83 -32.72 -7.06
CA ASN A 267 -9.91 -31.66 -6.63
C ASN A 267 -8.44 -32.02 -6.97
N PRO A 268 -7.73 -31.24 -7.82
CA PRO A 268 -6.38 -31.57 -8.31
C PRO A 268 -5.36 -31.88 -7.22
N PHE A 269 -5.36 -31.15 -6.10
CA PHE A 269 -4.39 -31.38 -5.03
C PHE A 269 -4.57 -32.76 -4.39
N PHE A 270 -5.82 -33.19 -4.14
CA PHE A 270 -6.12 -34.52 -3.58
C PHE A 270 -5.85 -35.65 -4.58
N VAL A 271 -6.15 -35.41 -5.87
CA VAL A 271 -5.81 -36.35 -6.96
C VAL A 271 -4.30 -36.55 -7.04
N GLU A 272 -3.50 -35.49 -6.98
CA GLU A 272 -2.04 -35.61 -6.93
C GLU A 272 -1.53 -36.35 -5.68
N GLN A 273 -2.10 -36.09 -4.48
CA GLN A 273 -1.68 -36.81 -3.27
C GLN A 273 -1.96 -38.31 -3.40
N THR A 274 -3.15 -38.67 -3.85
CA THR A 274 -3.57 -40.07 -4.03
C THR A 274 -2.71 -40.78 -5.09
N SER A 275 -2.39 -40.08 -6.19
CA SER A 275 -1.50 -40.58 -7.25
C SER A 275 -0.09 -40.89 -6.73
N ARG A 276 0.45 -40.06 -5.84
CA ARG A 276 1.79 -40.25 -5.23
C ARG A 276 1.80 -41.48 -4.30
N LEU A 277 0.73 -41.67 -3.51
CA LEU A 277 0.57 -42.83 -2.63
C LEU A 277 0.42 -44.15 -3.41
N TRP A 278 -0.34 -44.13 -4.50
CA TRP A 278 -0.46 -45.26 -5.43
C TRP A 278 0.91 -45.61 -6.05
N ARG A 279 1.70 -44.61 -6.46
CA ARG A 279 3.06 -44.82 -7.00
C ARG A 279 4.03 -45.46 -5.99
N SER A 280 3.81 -45.27 -4.68
CA SER A 280 4.61 -45.93 -3.63
C SER A 280 4.15 -47.36 -3.27
N GLY A 281 3.23 -47.95 -4.03
CA GLY A 281 2.75 -49.32 -3.82
C GLY A 281 1.59 -49.44 -2.83
N GLY A 282 0.96 -48.33 -2.44
CA GLY A 282 -0.27 -48.36 -1.66
C GLY A 282 -1.47 -48.84 -2.49
N SER A 283 -2.38 -49.61 -1.88
CA SER A 283 -3.66 -49.97 -2.51
C SER A 283 -4.58 -48.75 -2.57
N ALA A 284 -5.33 -48.63 -3.66
CA ALA A 284 -6.33 -47.57 -3.87
C ALA A 284 -7.43 -47.55 -2.78
N GLY A 285 -7.85 -48.73 -2.33
CA GLY A 285 -8.84 -48.88 -1.27
C GLY A 285 -8.36 -48.40 0.11
N ALA A 286 -7.06 -48.11 0.29
CA ALA A 286 -6.49 -47.62 1.56
C ALA A 286 -6.61 -46.09 1.78
N VAL A 287 -7.23 -45.37 0.84
CA VAL A 287 -7.52 -43.93 0.97
C VAL A 287 -8.62 -43.71 2.03
N ALA A 288 -8.22 -43.42 3.26
CA ALA A 288 -9.17 -43.09 4.34
C ALA A 288 -9.88 -41.74 4.06
N PRO A 289 -11.04 -41.46 4.67
CA PRO A 289 -11.82 -40.27 4.36
C PRO A 289 -11.18 -39.02 4.97
N GLY A 290 -10.55 -38.19 4.12
CA GLY A 290 -10.08 -36.86 4.50
C GLY A 290 -8.64 -36.55 4.10
N VAL A 291 -8.42 -35.29 3.71
CA VAL A 291 -7.10 -34.76 3.31
C VAL A 291 -6.10 -34.82 4.46
N ARG A 292 -6.58 -34.49 5.67
CA ARG A 292 -5.80 -34.47 6.91
C ARG A 292 -5.14 -35.83 7.17
N ASP A 293 -5.86 -36.93 6.99
CA ASP A 293 -5.36 -38.30 7.19
C ASP A 293 -4.35 -38.77 6.13
N ALA A 294 -4.41 -38.20 4.92
CA ALA A 294 -3.40 -38.42 3.89
C ALA A 294 -2.14 -37.58 4.16
N LEU A 295 -2.31 -36.35 4.67
CA LEU A 295 -1.20 -35.48 5.02
C LEU A 295 -0.46 -35.97 6.27
N LEU A 296 -1.19 -36.33 7.34
CA LEU A 296 -0.64 -36.89 8.57
C LEU A 296 0.12 -38.19 8.31
N ARG A 297 -0.37 -39.06 7.43
CA ARG A 297 0.40 -40.26 7.00
C ARG A 297 1.62 -39.96 6.15
N ARG A 298 1.66 -38.82 5.44
CA ARG A 298 2.86 -38.37 4.73
C ARG A 298 3.87 -37.73 5.68
N LEU A 299 3.40 -37.06 6.75
CA LEU A 299 4.22 -36.56 7.85
C LEU A 299 4.82 -37.70 8.68
N SER A 300 4.06 -38.78 8.94
CA SER A 300 4.56 -39.97 9.67
C SER A 300 5.59 -40.81 8.90
N LEU A 301 5.85 -40.48 7.63
CA LEU A 301 6.91 -41.09 6.81
C LEU A 301 8.20 -40.24 6.78
N LEU A 302 8.23 -39.09 7.47
CA LEU A 302 9.43 -38.26 7.60
C LEU A 302 10.31 -38.72 8.76
N PRO A 303 11.61 -38.37 8.76
CA PRO A 303 12.44 -38.45 9.95
C PRO A 303 11.81 -37.65 11.10
N ARG A 304 11.83 -38.22 12.31
CA ARG A 304 11.17 -37.67 13.50
C ARG A 304 11.51 -36.20 13.75
N GLN A 305 12.77 -35.82 13.64
CA GLN A 305 13.25 -34.43 13.80
C GLN A 305 12.60 -33.45 12.81
N VAL A 306 12.31 -33.87 11.57
CA VAL A 306 11.62 -33.04 10.57
C VAL A 306 10.14 -32.90 10.92
N ALA A 307 9.50 -33.99 11.38
CA ALA A 307 8.11 -33.98 11.83
C ALA A 307 7.91 -33.13 13.11
N GLU A 308 8.91 -33.05 14.00
CA GLU A 308 8.90 -32.20 15.20
C GLU A 308 9.24 -30.72 14.89
N LEU A 309 10.03 -30.45 13.84
CA LEU A 309 10.38 -29.09 13.40
C LEU A 309 9.21 -28.36 12.70
N LEU A 310 8.50 -29.06 11.81
CA LEU A 310 7.50 -28.43 10.93
C LEU A 310 6.33 -27.75 11.66
N PRO A 311 5.80 -28.26 12.79
CA PRO A 311 4.81 -27.54 13.60
C PRO A 311 5.33 -26.22 14.16
N ALA A 312 6.59 -26.14 14.58
CA ALA A 312 7.19 -24.88 15.04
C ALA A 312 7.38 -23.88 13.87
N ALA A 313 7.63 -24.36 12.65
CA ALA A 313 7.62 -23.53 11.45
C ALA A 313 6.21 -23.01 11.10
N ALA A 314 5.17 -23.83 11.31
CA ALA A 314 3.78 -23.45 11.03
C ALA A 314 3.29 -22.28 11.91
N VAL A 315 3.80 -22.18 13.15
CA VAL A 315 3.51 -21.09 14.10
C VAL A 315 3.97 -19.72 13.58
N LEU A 316 5.12 -19.67 12.88
CA LEU A 316 5.65 -18.43 12.30
C LEU A 316 4.77 -17.91 11.15
N GLY A 317 4.16 -18.81 10.38
CA GLY A 317 3.22 -18.49 9.30
C GLY A 317 3.51 -19.25 8.02
N ARG A 318 2.94 -18.77 6.91
CA ARG A 318 3.08 -19.41 5.58
C ARG A 318 4.51 -19.33 5.03
N GLU A 319 5.18 -18.20 5.24
CA GLU A 319 6.62 -18.03 4.98
C GLU A 319 7.34 -17.66 6.28
N PHE A 320 8.57 -18.14 6.44
CA PHE A 320 9.34 -18.00 7.68
C PHE A 320 10.85 -17.93 7.40
N HIS A 321 11.57 -17.24 8.27
CA HIS A 321 13.01 -17.05 8.18
C HIS A 321 13.73 -18.07 9.06
N ARG A 322 14.66 -18.88 8.50
CA ARG A 322 15.28 -20.02 9.22
C ARG A 322 15.96 -19.61 10.53
N GLN A 323 16.58 -18.43 10.61
CA GLN A 323 17.21 -17.92 11.83
C GLN A 323 16.19 -17.65 12.96
N VAL A 324 14.95 -17.23 12.63
CA VAL A 324 13.89 -17.03 13.64
C VAL A 324 13.37 -18.39 14.13
N LEU A 325 13.14 -19.34 13.21
CA LEU A 325 12.76 -20.71 13.54
C LEU A 325 13.80 -21.39 14.45
N ALA A 326 15.09 -21.28 14.09
CA ALA A 326 16.19 -21.87 14.85
C ALA A 326 16.30 -21.30 16.27
N ALA A 327 16.17 -19.97 16.43
CA ALA A 327 16.16 -19.33 17.73
C ALA A 327 14.92 -19.72 18.58
N ALA A 328 13.74 -19.76 17.97
CA ALA A 328 12.48 -20.11 18.65
C ALA A 328 12.38 -21.57 19.13
N ILE A 329 13.24 -22.46 18.61
CA ILE A 329 13.35 -23.86 19.08
C ILE A 329 14.68 -24.14 19.81
N ALA A 330 15.50 -23.12 20.03
CA ALA A 330 16.84 -23.20 20.63
C ALA A 330 17.76 -24.24 19.95
N GLN A 331 17.88 -24.19 18.61
CA GLN A 331 18.75 -25.07 17.82
C GLN A 331 19.72 -24.28 16.92
N PRO A 332 20.89 -24.84 16.57
CA PRO A 332 21.81 -24.22 15.61
C PRO A 332 21.17 -24.03 14.23
N VAL A 333 21.40 -22.88 13.60
CA VAL A 333 20.85 -22.54 12.28
C VAL A 333 21.22 -23.60 11.22
N ALA A 334 22.44 -24.14 11.26
CA ALA A 334 22.90 -25.19 10.35
C ALA A 334 22.10 -26.50 10.50
N HIS A 335 21.78 -26.90 11.73
CA HIS A 335 20.95 -28.09 11.99
C HIS A 335 19.54 -27.91 11.42
N VAL A 336 18.94 -26.73 11.63
CA VAL A 336 17.60 -26.40 11.08
C VAL A 336 17.61 -26.35 9.56
N ASP A 337 18.65 -25.81 8.92
CA ASP A 337 18.77 -25.78 7.45
C ASP A 337 18.79 -27.21 6.87
N ARG A 338 19.56 -28.14 7.47
CA ARG A 338 19.59 -29.56 7.09
C ARG A 338 18.22 -30.24 7.19
N LEU A 339 17.43 -29.95 8.24
CA LEU A 339 16.07 -30.47 8.38
C LEU A 339 15.09 -29.85 7.37
N LEU A 340 15.23 -28.57 7.06
CA LEU A 340 14.42 -27.89 6.05
C LEU A 340 14.71 -28.40 4.63
N GLU A 341 15.97 -28.75 4.30
CA GLU A 341 16.30 -29.42 3.03
C GLU A 341 15.51 -30.73 2.85
N LEU A 342 15.38 -31.53 3.91
CA LEU A 342 14.58 -32.76 3.89
C LEU A 342 13.08 -32.46 3.67
N ALA A 343 12.54 -31.40 4.28
CA ALA A 343 11.16 -30.95 4.05
C ALA A 343 10.93 -30.41 2.61
N VAL A 344 11.96 -29.82 1.99
CA VAL A 344 11.96 -29.38 0.59
C VAL A 344 12.00 -30.58 -0.37
N VAL A 345 12.87 -31.57 -0.12
CA VAL A 345 12.88 -32.84 -0.87
C VAL A 345 11.54 -33.58 -0.74
N ALA A 346 10.96 -33.57 0.46
CA ALA A 346 9.63 -34.11 0.73
C ALA A 346 8.49 -33.29 0.08
N LYS A 347 8.75 -32.13 -0.52
CA LYS A 347 7.77 -31.20 -1.11
C LYS A 347 6.66 -30.77 -0.14
N LEU A 348 7.05 -30.41 1.07
CA LEU A 348 6.18 -29.80 2.10
C LEU A 348 6.53 -28.32 2.30
N VAL A 349 7.79 -27.97 2.08
CA VAL A 349 8.34 -26.61 2.13
C VAL A 349 9.02 -26.31 0.78
N VAL A 350 9.16 -25.03 0.42
CA VAL A 350 9.92 -24.52 -0.73
C VAL A 350 10.84 -23.39 -0.28
N THR A 351 12.02 -23.28 -0.90
CA THR A 351 12.99 -22.20 -0.60
C THR A 351 12.62 -20.94 -1.40
N ARG A 352 12.59 -19.77 -0.74
CA ARG A 352 12.36 -18.46 -1.37
C ARG A 352 13.63 -17.66 -1.62
N GLY A 353 14.75 -18.09 -1.04
CA GLY A 353 16.04 -17.39 -1.08
C GLY A 353 16.28 -16.55 0.18
N GLY A 354 17.51 -16.07 0.39
CA GLY A 354 17.86 -15.20 1.52
C GLY A 354 17.72 -15.83 2.93
N GLY A 355 17.53 -17.14 3.04
CA GLY A 355 17.19 -17.82 4.30
C GLY A 355 15.68 -17.89 4.60
N VAL A 356 14.83 -17.44 3.67
CA VAL A 356 13.37 -17.54 3.75
C VAL A 356 12.88 -18.84 3.09
N PHE A 357 11.96 -19.49 3.77
CA PHE A 357 11.27 -20.71 3.34
C PHE A 357 9.75 -20.46 3.38
N ALA A 358 8.99 -21.23 2.61
CA ALA A 358 7.53 -21.15 2.57
C ALA A 358 6.91 -22.55 2.55
N PHE A 359 5.75 -22.75 3.16
CA PHE A 359 5.00 -23.99 2.98
C PHE A 359 4.57 -24.14 1.51
N ALA A 360 4.71 -25.35 0.98
CA ALA A 360 4.40 -25.65 -0.42
C ALA A 360 2.90 -25.52 -0.76
N HIS A 361 2.04 -25.60 0.26
CA HIS A 361 0.61 -25.36 0.19
C HIS A 361 0.10 -24.99 1.60
N ASP A 362 -0.83 -24.04 1.70
CA ASP A 362 -1.21 -23.47 3.01
C ASP A 362 -1.92 -24.47 3.93
N LEU A 363 -2.78 -25.33 3.36
CA LEU A 363 -3.35 -26.51 4.04
C LEU A 363 -2.32 -27.42 4.76
N VAL A 364 -1.04 -27.40 4.36
CA VAL A 364 0.04 -28.09 5.09
C VAL A 364 0.36 -27.37 6.40
N ARG A 365 0.49 -26.04 6.36
CA ARG A 365 0.68 -25.17 7.53
C ARG A 365 -0.51 -25.29 8.48
N GLU A 366 -1.73 -25.13 7.95
CA GLU A 366 -3.00 -25.27 8.68
C GLU A 366 -3.04 -26.63 9.42
N THR A 367 -2.86 -27.76 8.70
CA THR A 367 -2.89 -29.10 9.31
C THR A 367 -1.81 -29.31 10.39
N LEU A 368 -0.63 -28.72 10.23
CA LEU A 368 0.45 -28.79 11.22
C LEU A 368 0.18 -27.91 12.45
N TYR A 369 -0.36 -26.72 12.25
CA TYR A 369 -0.74 -25.81 13.32
C TYR A 369 -1.90 -26.41 14.15
N ASP A 370 -2.93 -26.93 13.48
CA ASP A 370 -4.06 -27.67 14.08
C ASP A 370 -3.69 -29.04 14.66
N SER A 371 -2.41 -29.41 14.63
CA SER A 371 -1.87 -30.61 15.31
C SER A 371 -1.08 -30.28 16.58
N LEU A 372 -0.96 -28.99 16.94
CA LEU A 372 -0.37 -28.56 18.21
C LEU A 372 -1.39 -28.66 19.33
N ASP A 373 -1.05 -29.37 20.42
CA ASP A 373 -1.91 -29.46 21.61
C ASP A 373 -2.06 -28.10 22.33
N ASP A 374 -1.00 -27.29 22.36
CA ASP A 374 -1.02 -25.89 22.83
C ASP A 374 0.00 -25.04 22.04
N PRO A 375 -0.44 -24.16 21.11
CA PRO A 375 0.47 -23.32 20.34
C PRO A 375 1.06 -22.14 21.14
N ARG A 376 0.52 -21.82 22.33
CA ARG A 376 0.92 -20.64 23.12
C ARG A 376 2.40 -20.65 23.50
N ASP A 377 2.94 -21.81 23.90
CA ASP A 377 4.35 -21.96 24.26
C ASP A 377 5.28 -21.68 23.07
N ARG A 378 4.85 -22.04 21.85
CA ARG A 378 5.62 -21.74 20.63
C ARG A 378 5.56 -20.26 20.29
N HIS A 379 4.41 -19.61 20.48
CA HIS A 379 4.28 -18.16 20.30
C HIS A 379 5.15 -17.38 21.30
N ALA A 380 5.14 -17.74 22.58
CA ALA A 380 6.01 -17.15 23.60
C ALA A 380 7.50 -17.32 23.26
N ALA A 381 7.90 -18.51 22.78
CA ALA A 381 9.27 -18.79 22.37
C ALA A 381 9.73 -17.92 21.17
N VAL A 382 8.84 -17.60 20.22
CA VAL A 382 9.17 -16.68 19.12
C VAL A 382 9.40 -15.26 19.63
N VAL A 383 8.55 -14.75 20.55
CA VAL A 383 8.74 -13.41 21.14
C VAL A 383 10.08 -13.33 21.86
N SER A 384 10.35 -14.27 22.75
CA SER A 384 11.60 -14.34 23.52
C SER A 384 12.83 -14.46 22.62
N ALA A 385 12.77 -15.25 21.55
CA ALA A 385 13.85 -15.40 20.59
C ALA A 385 14.18 -14.10 19.85
N VAL A 386 13.16 -13.34 19.41
CA VAL A 386 13.35 -12.07 18.69
C VAL A 386 13.89 -10.99 19.62
N GLU A 387 13.35 -10.85 20.83
CA GLU A 387 13.83 -9.85 21.80
C GLU A 387 15.24 -10.14 22.31
N SER A 388 15.63 -11.41 22.44
CA SER A 388 16.97 -11.81 22.91
C SER A 388 18.09 -11.57 21.88
N SER A 389 17.76 -11.16 20.65
CA SER A 389 18.75 -10.99 19.57
C SER A 389 18.39 -9.82 18.65
N PRO A 390 19.05 -8.66 18.76
CA PRO A 390 18.86 -7.51 17.86
C PRO A 390 18.99 -7.85 16.37
N ALA A 391 19.82 -8.85 16.02
CA ALA A 391 19.95 -9.35 14.65
C ALA A 391 18.68 -10.01 14.08
N LEU A 392 17.65 -10.29 14.90
CA LEU A 392 16.35 -10.83 14.47
C LEU A 392 15.25 -9.76 14.36
N ALA A 393 15.43 -8.57 14.96
CA ALA A 393 14.42 -7.51 14.97
C ALA A 393 14.01 -7.02 13.57
N GLY A 394 14.94 -7.04 12.59
CA GLY A 394 14.65 -6.72 11.18
C GLY A 394 14.13 -7.90 10.34
N ARG A 395 13.92 -9.08 10.94
CA ARG A 395 13.51 -10.33 10.25
C ARG A 395 12.08 -10.76 10.57
N LEU A 396 11.47 -10.16 11.59
CA LEU A 396 10.06 -10.31 11.92
C LEU A 396 9.47 -8.89 12.13
N PRO A 397 8.41 -8.50 11.39
CA PRO A 397 7.77 -7.20 11.60
C PRO A 397 7.24 -7.03 13.04
N PRO A 398 7.22 -5.80 13.60
CA PRO A 398 6.64 -5.55 14.92
C PRO A 398 5.17 -5.98 15.03
N SER A 399 4.38 -5.89 13.94
CA SER A 399 3.00 -6.38 13.86
C SER A 399 2.89 -7.90 14.09
N ASP A 400 3.84 -8.68 13.56
CA ASP A 400 3.93 -10.13 13.77
C ASP A 400 4.46 -10.49 15.17
N LEU A 401 5.43 -9.73 15.69
CA LEU A 401 5.91 -9.89 17.06
C LEU A 401 4.77 -9.65 18.06
N ALA A 402 3.98 -8.60 17.86
CA ALA A 402 2.81 -8.27 18.67
C ALA A 402 1.69 -9.31 18.52
N ARG A 403 1.47 -9.87 17.32
CA ARG A 403 0.58 -11.02 17.11
C ARG A 403 1.04 -12.24 17.92
N HIS A 404 2.33 -12.57 17.89
CA HIS A 404 2.85 -13.68 18.68
C HIS A 404 2.73 -13.42 20.19
N ALA A 405 2.92 -12.18 20.64
CA ALA A 405 2.71 -11.81 22.04
C ALA A 405 1.25 -11.97 22.48
N TYR A 406 0.28 -11.58 21.65
CA TYR A 406 -1.14 -11.81 21.89
C TYR A 406 -1.50 -13.31 21.89
N LEU A 407 -1.03 -14.06 20.88
CA LEU A 407 -1.29 -15.51 20.76
C LEU A 407 -0.53 -16.38 21.76
N ALA A 408 0.46 -15.83 22.48
CA ALA A 408 1.09 -16.49 23.63
C ALA A 408 0.17 -16.55 24.87
N GLY A 409 -0.84 -15.67 24.95
CA GLY A 409 -1.77 -15.61 26.07
C GLY A 409 -1.06 -15.49 27.43
N ASP A 410 -1.44 -16.36 28.37
CA ASP A 410 -0.88 -16.48 29.72
C ASP A 410 0.57 -16.96 29.80
N ARG A 411 1.18 -17.39 28.67
CA ARG A 411 2.60 -17.76 28.62
C ARG A 411 3.53 -16.55 28.50
N LEU A 412 2.98 -15.37 28.22
CA LEU A 412 3.68 -14.08 28.30
C LEU A 412 2.98 -13.20 29.35
N GLY A 413 3.72 -12.31 30.02
CA GLY A 413 3.10 -11.36 30.95
C GLY A 413 2.15 -10.41 30.20
N PRO A 414 0.93 -10.12 30.71
CA PRO A 414 -0.06 -9.32 29.97
C PRO A 414 0.47 -7.92 29.65
N GLU A 415 1.20 -7.27 30.56
CA GLU A 415 1.84 -5.97 30.33
C GLU A 415 2.86 -5.97 29.18
N HIS A 416 3.57 -7.09 28.99
CA HIS A 416 4.54 -7.25 27.90
C HIS A 416 3.82 -7.38 26.56
N ALA A 417 2.75 -8.18 26.50
CA ALA A 417 1.92 -8.30 25.30
C ALA A 417 1.22 -6.97 24.94
N ILE A 418 0.71 -6.25 25.95
CA ILE A 418 0.13 -4.91 25.79
C ILE A 418 1.14 -3.94 25.17
N GLY A 419 2.35 -3.84 25.72
CA GLY A 419 3.39 -2.94 25.19
C GLY A 419 3.72 -3.23 23.71
N LEU A 420 3.92 -4.51 23.35
CA LEU A 420 4.18 -4.89 21.96
C LEU A 420 3.01 -4.57 21.02
N LEU A 421 1.76 -4.69 21.49
CA LEU A 421 0.58 -4.28 20.71
C LEU A 421 0.51 -2.76 20.52
N LEU A 422 0.86 -1.97 21.54
CA LEU A 422 0.86 -0.51 21.46
C LEU A 422 2.04 0.02 20.60
N ASP A 423 3.17 -0.68 20.57
CA ASP A 423 4.25 -0.48 19.59
C ASP A 423 3.80 -0.75 18.15
N ALA A 424 3.10 -1.87 17.92
CA ALA A 424 2.58 -2.20 16.60
C ALA A 424 1.49 -1.21 16.14
N ALA A 425 0.64 -0.72 17.06
CA ALA A 425 -0.34 0.33 16.78
C ALA A 425 0.34 1.64 16.31
N ARG A 426 1.45 2.05 16.95
CA ARG A 426 2.26 3.20 16.50
C ARG A 426 2.80 3.02 15.09
N GLU A 427 3.38 1.85 14.79
CA GLU A 427 3.96 1.60 13.47
C GLU A 427 2.89 1.53 12.37
N ALA A 428 1.72 0.97 12.68
CA ALA A 428 0.56 0.98 11.80
C ALA A 428 0.08 2.42 11.51
N ARG A 429 -0.04 3.27 12.54
CA ARG A 429 -0.38 4.70 12.40
C ARG A 429 0.61 5.43 11.48
N GLY A 430 1.91 5.21 11.69
CA GLY A 430 2.97 5.80 10.86
C GLY A 430 3.01 5.32 9.39
N ARG A 431 2.23 4.29 9.04
CA ARG A 431 2.00 3.79 7.68
C ARG A 431 0.58 4.09 7.14
N PHE A 432 -0.21 4.89 7.86
CA PHE A 432 -1.65 5.13 7.60
C PHE A 432 -2.51 3.84 7.55
N ALA A 433 -2.11 2.80 8.28
CA ALA A 433 -2.87 1.55 8.43
C ALA A 433 -3.83 1.66 9.63
N ALA A 434 -4.79 2.58 9.57
CA ALA A 434 -5.71 2.89 10.68
C ALA A 434 -6.48 1.65 11.22
N GLU A 435 -6.85 0.71 10.34
CA GLU A 435 -7.53 -0.52 10.77
C GLU A 435 -6.60 -1.50 11.50
N GLU A 436 -5.33 -1.58 11.08
CA GLU A 436 -4.29 -2.36 11.77
C GLU A 436 -4.01 -1.75 13.16
N GLN A 437 -3.90 -0.42 13.23
CA GLN A 437 -3.77 0.34 14.48
C GLN A 437 -4.94 0.04 15.43
N LEU A 438 -6.19 0.16 14.96
CA LEU A 438 -7.39 -0.14 15.76
C LEU A 438 -7.44 -1.61 16.18
N ALA A 439 -7.04 -2.56 15.33
CA ALA A 439 -6.98 -3.97 15.68
C ALA A 439 -5.97 -4.24 16.82
N HIS A 440 -4.80 -3.61 16.79
CA HIS A 440 -3.82 -3.70 17.86
C HIS A 440 -4.29 -3.04 19.16
N LEU A 441 -4.91 -1.85 19.10
CA LEU A 441 -5.50 -1.17 20.26
C LEU A 441 -6.63 -1.99 20.90
N ARG A 442 -7.51 -2.61 20.10
CA ARG A 442 -8.57 -3.52 20.60
C ARG A 442 -7.98 -4.73 21.34
N ARG A 443 -6.93 -5.36 20.80
CA ARG A 443 -6.23 -6.48 21.44
C ARG A 443 -5.53 -6.06 22.73
N ALA A 444 -4.89 -4.88 22.75
CA ALA A 444 -4.26 -4.34 23.96
C ALA A 444 -5.31 -4.05 25.05
N TYR A 445 -6.45 -3.49 24.66
CA TYR A 445 -7.58 -3.23 25.53
C TYR A 445 -8.20 -4.52 26.10
N GLU A 446 -8.38 -5.56 25.29
CA GLU A 446 -8.82 -6.89 25.73
C GLU A 446 -7.88 -7.46 26.80
N LEU A 447 -6.57 -7.51 26.53
CA LEU A 447 -5.57 -8.00 27.48
C LEU A 447 -5.47 -7.14 28.75
N SER A 448 -5.78 -5.84 28.66
CA SER A 448 -5.77 -4.93 29.82
C SER A 448 -6.83 -5.27 30.88
N ALA A 449 -7.72 -6.22 30.63
CA ALA A 449 -8.58 -6.79 31.67
C ALA A 449 -7.82 -7.44 32.84
N ALA A 450 -6.57 -7.89 32.62
CA ALA A 450 -5.67 -8.40 33.65
C ALA A 450 -4.65 -7.36 34.16
N ALA A 451 -4.68 -6.13 33.64
CA ALA A 451 -3.78 -5.04 33.99
C ALA A 451 -4.31 -4.20 35.17
N SER A 452 -3.57 -3.17 35.59
CA SER A 452 -4.07 -2.23 36.61
C SER A 452 -5.27 -1.42 36.10
N PRO A 453 -6.19 -0.97 36.98
CA PRO A 453 -7.29 -0.08 36.59
C PRO A 453 -6.82 1.18 35.86
N HIS A 454 -5.68 1.76 36.28
CA HIS A 454 -5.03 2.86 35.57
C HIS A 454 -4.71 2.47 34.12
N ARG A 455 -3.94 1.38 33.92
CA ARG A 455 -3.50 0.90 32.60
C ARG A 455 -4.70 0.67 31.65
N ARG A 456 -5.73 -0.04 32.13
CA ARG A 456 -6.96 -0.30 31.36
C ARG A 456 -7.73 0.98 31.04
N GLY A 457 -7.90 1.87 32.01
CA GLY A 457 -8.60 3.14 31.81
C GLY A 457 -7.90 4.04 30.79
N VAL A 458 -6.57 4.04 30.77
CA VAL A 458 -5.76 4.76 29.78
C VAL A 458 -5.90 4.14 28.40
N ILE A 459 -5.75 2.82 28.25
CA ILE A 459 -5.93 2.15 26.95
C ILE A 459 -7.36 2.33 26.41
N ALA A 460 -8.38 2.41 27.28
CA ALA A 460 -9.75 2.75 26.90
C ALA A 460 -9.88 4.20 26.36
N LEU A 461 -9.19 5.18 26.97
CA LEU A 461 -9.13 6.55 26.44
C LEU A 461 -8.40 6.59 25.08
N ASP A 462 -7.34 5.82 24.92
CA ASP A 462 -6.53 5.78 23.69
C ASP A 462 -7.33 5.14 22.53
N LEU A 463 -7.90 3.96 22.75
CA LEU A 463 -8.77 3.30 21.76
C LEU A 463 -10.04 4.13 21.48
N GLY A 464 -10.64 4.75 22.50
CA GLY A 464 -11.82 5.61 22.35
C GLY A 464 -11.56 6.81 21.43
N ARG A 465 -10.36 7.40 21.51
CA ARG A 465 -9.94 8.52 20.65
C ARG A 465 -9.67 8.11 19.22
N GLU A 466 -8.93 7.03 19.02
CA GLU A 466 -8.68 6.53 17.66
C GLU A 466 -9.97 6.06 17.00
N LEU A 467 -10.95 5.53 17.76
CA LEU A 467 -12.30 5.29 17.26
C LEU A 467 -13.10 6.59 17.04
N HIS A 468 -12.90 7.65 17.82
CA HIS A 468 -13.52 8.96 17.55
C HIS A 468 -12.97 9.61 16.28
N HIS A 469 -11.66 9.51 16.05
CA HIS A 469 -10.96 10.01 14.86
C HIS A 469 -11.27 9.19 13.62
N ASP A 470 -11.27 7.86 13.71
CA ASP A 470 -11.80 7.00 12.67
C ASP A 470 -13.23 7.44 12.37
N GLY A 471 -14.05 7.65 13.42
CA GLY A 471 -15.41 8.21 13.40
C GLY A 471 -16.48 7.22 13.86
N ALA A 472 -16.11 6.16 14.57
CA ALA A 472 -16.99 5.19 15.21
C ALA A 472 -17.55 5.75 16.53
N ARG A 473 -18.20 6.92 16.44
CA ARG A 473 -18.58 7.78 17.57
C ARG A 473 -19.31 7.08 18.71
N GLU A 474 -20.21 6.16 18.39
CA GLU A 474 -21.01 5.43 19.38
C GLU A 474 -20.17 4.39 20.13
N GLU A 475 -19.13 3.83 19.53
CA GLU A 475 -18.18 2.94 20.20
C GLU A 475 -17.17 3.74 21.03
N ALA A 476 -16.66 4.84 20.47
CA ALA A 476 -15.81 5.80 21.18
C ALA A 476 -16.47 6.32 22.47
N ARG A 477 -17.75 6.73 22.39
CA ARG A 477 -18.56 7.19 23.52
C ARG A 477 -18.63 6.14 24.64
N ARG A 478 -18.86 4.87 24.29
CA ARG A 478 -18.90 3.76 25.27
C ARG A 478 -17.56 3.55 25.97
N LEU A 479 -16.45 3.65 25.24
CA LEU A 479 -15.11 3.51 25.81
C LEU A 479 -14.75 4.67 26.74
N PHE A 480 -15.17 5.91 26.42
CA PHE A 480 -15.02 7.04 27.34
C PHE A 480 -15.89 6.89 28.59
N GLU A 481 -17.11 6.38 28.44
CA GLU A 481 -18.00 6.06 29.57
C GLU A 481 -17.45 4.94 30.46
N GLU A 482 -16.81 3.91 29.88
CA GLU A 482 -16.12 2.87 30.63
C GLU A 482 -14.85 3.39 31.31
N ALA A 483 -14.02 4.19 30.62
CA ALA A 483 -12.87 4.84 31.22
C ALA A 483 -13.30 5.70 32.44
N ALA A 484 -14.41 6.43 32.32
CA ALA A 484 -15.01 7.17 33.43
C ALA A 484 -15.56 6.28 34.56
N ALA A 485 -16.02 5.06 34.26
CA ALA A 485 -16.40 4.08 35.28
C ALA A 485 -15.17 3.55 36.04
N ILE A 486 -14.16 3.08 35.32
CA ILE A 486 -12.88 2.61 35.88
C ILE A 486 -12.23 3.71 36.75
N ALA A 487 -12.29 4.97 36.29
CA ALA A 487 -11.80 6.12 37.04
C ALA A 487 -12.59 6.39 38.34
N ARG A 488 -13.92 6.19 38.35
CA ARG A 488 -14.70 6.40 39.58
C ARG A 488 -14.32 5.40 40.68
N ASP A 489 -14.05 4.16 40.29
CA ASP A 489 -13.88 3.01 41.17
C ASP A 489 -12.41 2.73 41.54
N THR A 490 -11.45 3.55 41.08
CA THR A 490 -10.04 3.47 41.46
C THR A 490 -9.65 4.47 42.55
N ASP A 491 -8.70 4.07 43.40
CA ASP A 491 -8.04 4.93 44.38
C ASP A 491 -6.94 5.82 43.76
N ASP A 492 -6.57 5.61 42.49
CA ASP A 492 -5.65 6.48 41.76
C ASP A 492 -6.31 7.85 41.46
N PRO A 493 -5.77 8.98 41.95
CA PRO A 493 -6.31 10.30 41.65
C PRO A 493 -5.93 10.81 40.25
N GLU A 494 -5.00 10.16 39.53
CA GLU A 494 -4.54 10.62 38.22
C GLU A 494 -5.51 10.21 37.10
N LEU A 495 -5.94 8.94 37.02
CA LEU A 495 -6.88 8.49 35.99
C LEU A 495 -8.18 9.34 35.92
N PRO A 496 -8.86 9.70 37.03
CA PRO A 496 -10.00 10.61 37.02
C PRO A 496 -9.70 11.97 36.39
N ALA A 497 -8.53 12.55 36.70
CA ALA A 497 -8.11 13.82 36.12
C ALA A 497 -7.84 13.68 34.63
N ARG A 498 -7.21 12.58 34.20
CA ARG A 498 -7.00 12.29 32.78
C ARG A 498 -8.34 12.17 32.05
N VAL A 499 -9.24 11.29 32.49
CA VAL A 499 -10.56 11.12 31.87
C VAL A 499 -11.33 12.44 31.80
N ALA A 500 -11.34 13.23 32.88
CA ALA A 500 -12.04 14.52 32.92
C ALA A 500 -11.50 15.52 31.89
N LEU A 501 -10.17 15.55 31.70
CA LEU A 501 -9.51 16.41 30.71
C LEU A 501 -9.76 15.92 29.28
N VAL A 502 -9.78 14.61 29.01
CA VAL A 502 -10.17 14.05 27.70
C VAL A 502 -11.63 14.40 27.37
N HIS A 503 -12.55 14.22 28.32
CA HIS A 503 -13.94 14.60 28.17
C HIS A 503 -14.10 16.11 27.93
N HIS A 504 -13.24 16.93 28.52
CA HIS A 504 -13.25 18.38 28.36
C HIS A 504 -12.91 18.81 26.93
N SER A 505 -11.83 18.27 26.34
CA SER A 505 -11.44 18.59 24.96
C SER A 505 -12.45 18.06 23.92
N HIS A 506 -13.05 16.87 24.11
CA HIS A 506 -14.02 16.32 23.15
C HIS A 506 -15.45 16.87 23.26
N TYR A 507 -15.96 17.04 24.48
CA TYR A 507 -17.39 17.34 24.73
C TYR A 507 -17.61 18.73 25.33
N GLY A 508 -16.55 19.51 25.51
CA GLY A 508 -16.59 20.84 26.08
C GLY A 508 -16.78 20.85 27.60
N ARG A 509 -16.76 22.06 28.17
CA ARG A 509 -16.84 22.30 29.62
C ARG A 509 -18.10 21.71 30.26
N ASP A 510 -19.26 21.95 29.67
CA ASP A 510 -20.53 21.69 30.37
C ASP A 510 -20.84 20.18 30.47
N ALA A 511 -20.44 19.38 29.48
CA ALA A 511 -20.52 17.93 29.54
C ALA A 511 -19.43 17.27 30.42
N SER A 512 -18.32 17.96 30.69
CA SER A 512 -17.18 17.47 31.50
C SER A 512 -17.19 17.99 32.94
N LEU A 513 -18.04 18.97 33.28
CA LEU A 513 -17.93 19.77 34.50
C LEU A 513 -17.95 18.95 35.80
N ASP A 514 -18.78 17.92 35.89
CA ASP A 514 -18.85 17.09 37.10
C ASP A 514 -17.67 16.11 37.22
N LEU A 515 -17.13 15.63 36.11
CA LEU A 515 -15.87 14.87 36.09
C LEU A 515 -14.70 15.75 36.54
N LEU A 516 -14.63 16.99 36.02
CA LEU A 516 -13.61 17.97 36.41
C LEU A 516 -13.69 18.34 37.90
N ARG A 517 -14.90 18.50 38.45
CA ARG A 517 -15.12 18.76 39.88
C ARG A 517 -14.70 17.59 40.77
N ASP A 518 -15.04 16.36 40.39
CA ASP A 518 -14.68 15.18 41.17
C ASP A 518 -13.18 14.92 41.12
N ALA A 519 -12.58 14.95 39.93
CA ALA A 519 -11.14 14.84 39.75
C ALA A 519 -10.38 15.92 40.53
N HIS A 520 -10.83 17.19 40.51
CA HIS A 520 -10.18 18.26 41.27
C HIS A 520 -10.23 17.98 42.78
N ARG A 521 -11.36 17.47 43.28
CA ARG A 521 -11.52 17.09 44.69
C ARG A 521 -10.58 15.94 45.08
N ARG A 522 -10.39 14.94 44.22
CA ARG A 522 -9.51 13.77 44.46
C ARG A 522 -8.02 14.13 44.36
N LEU A 523 -7.60 14.84 43.30
CA LEU A 523 -6.19 15.08 42.99
C LEU A 523 -5.61 16.35 43.63
N VAL A 524 -6.36 17.46 43.62
CA VAL A 524 -5.86 18.77 44.05
C VAL A 524 -6.27 19.09 45.49
N GLY A 525 -7.54 18.79 45.83
CA GLY A 525 -8.14 19.20 47.09
C GLY A 525 -8.28 20.72 47.24
N GLY A 526 -8.46 21.18 48.48
CA GLY A 526 -8.53 22.62 48.79
C GLY A 526 -9.90 23.28 48.55
N PRO A 527 -9.97 24.63 48.55
CA PRO A 527 -11.22 25.37 48.37
C PRO A 527 -11.78 25.26 46.94
N PRO A 528 -13.08 25.51 46.73
CA PRO A 528 -13.70 25.43 45.41
C PRO A 528 -13.06 26.38 44.39
N VAL A 529 -12.56 25.84 43.29
CA VAL A 529 -12.09 26.61 42.13
C VAL A 529 -13.30 26.91 41.21
N PRO A 530 -13.41 28.11 40.61
CA PRO A 530 -14.43 28.41 39.61
C PRO A 530 -14.42 27.41 38.45
N ALA A 531 -15.57 27.15 37.83
CA ALA A 531 -15.72 26.16 36.77
C ALA A 531 -14.67 26.30 35.65
N ASP A 532 -14.38 27.53 35.25
CA ASP A 532 -13.46 27.85 34.15
C ASP A 532 -11.98 27.60 34.48
N GLY A 533 -11.63 27.47 35.77
CA GLY A 533 -10.28 27.19 36.24
C GLY A 533 -9.99 25.72 36.57
N LEU A 534 -11.01 24.84 36.57
CA LEU A 534 -10.87 23.45 37.02
C LEU A 534 -9.91 22.64 36.13
N ALA A 535 -10.05 22.74 34.80
CA ALA A 535 -9.21 22.00 33.84
C ALA A 535 -7.73 22.44 33.94
N THR A 536 -7.48 23.76 34.00
CA THR A 536 -6.14 24.33 34.21
C THR A 536 -5.53 23.90 35.56
N ALA A 537 -6.30 23.93 36.65
CA ALA A 537 -5.84 23.52 37.97
C ALA A 537 -5.46 22.03 38.03
N LEU A 538 -6.25 21.17 37.39
CA LEU A 538 -5.99 19.74 37.25
C LEU A 538 -4.70 19.46 36.48
N VAL A 539 -4.58 20.03 35.28
CA VAL A 539 -3.45 19.73 34.39
C VAL A 539 -2.13 20.29 34.93
N LEU A 540 -2.16 21.46 35.61
CA LEU A 540 -1.01 21.99 36.36
C LEU A 540 -0.62 21.12 37.57
N HIS A 541 -1.55 20.35 38.15
CA HIS A 541 -1.23 19.39 39.20
C HIS A 541 -0.60 18.12 38.60
N LEU A 542 -1.21 17.53 37.57
CA LEU A 542 -0.66 16.38 36.85
C LEU A 542 0.76 16.68 36.34
N ALA A 543 0.98 17.82 35.67
CA ALA A 543 2.29 18.22 35.17
C ALA A 543 3.35 18.35 36.26
N ARG A 544 2.98 18.80 37.47
CA ARG A 544 3.92 18.88 38.61
C ARG A 544 4.24 17.51 39.17
N ARG A 545 3.23 16.65 39.28
CA ARG A 545 3.37 15.29 39.81
C ARG A 545 4.19 14.39 38.88
N ALA A 546 3.93 14.45 37.58
CA ALA A 546 4.72 13.74 36.56
C ALA A 546 6.21 14.14 36.60
N ARG A 547 6.52 15.46 36.65
CA ARG A 547 7.90 15.96 36.85
C ARG A 547 8.56 15.45 38.13
N GLN A 548 7.80 15.29 39.21
CA GLN A 548 8.31 14.78 40.50
C GLN A 548 8.52 13.27 40.49
N GLY A 549 7.69 12.52 39.77
CA GLY A 549 7.81 11.07 39.60
C GLY A 549 8.84 10.64 38.55
N GLY A 550 9.23 11.54 37.63
CA GLY A 550 10.05 11.17 36.46
C GLY A 550 9.26 10.48 35.36
N ASP A 551 7.92 10.62 35.38
CA ASP A 551 7.02 10.03 34.38
C ASP A 551 6.93 10.96 33.16
N ASP A 552 7.86 10.77 32.22
CA ASP A 552 7.90 11.52 30.95
C ASP A 552 6.64 11.31 30.11
N ASP A 553 6.00 10.15 30.26
CA ASP A 553 4.74 9.83 29.64
C ASP A 553 3.65 10.74 30.23
N ALA A 554 3.31 10.63 31.52
CA ALA A 554 2.29 11.49 32.16
C ALA A 554 2.58 13.00 32.01
N LEU A 555 3.85 13.38 31.90
CA LEU A 555 4.27 14.75 31.62
C LEU A 555 3.86 15.18 30.20
N ALA A 556 3.99 14.32 29.19
CA ALA A 556 3.57 14.63 27.83
C ALA A 556 2.06 14.92 27.70
N PHE A 557 1.17 14.21 28.42
CA PHE A 557 -0.26 14.62 28.49
C PHE A 557 -0.38 15.99 29.06
N SER A 558 0.26 16.18 30.20
CA SER A 558 -0.02 17.33 31.03
C SER A 558 0.48 18.60 30.33
N LEU A 559 1.57 18.52 29.57
CA LEU A 559 2.03 19.61 28.71
C LEU A 559 1.10 19.84 27.51
N TRP A 560 0.65 18.78 26.81
CA TRP A 560 -0.26 18.92 25.67
C TRP A 560 -1.65 19.41 26.07
N ALA A 561 -2.32 18.73 27.00
CA ALA A 561 -3.64 19.11 27.49
C ALA A 561 -3.61 20.51 28.10
N HIS A 562 -2.51 20.92 28.75
CA HIS A 562 -2.39 22.30 29.22
C HIS A 562 -2.29 23.29 28.05
N HIS A 563 -1.49 22.98 27.04
CA HIS A 563 -1.36 23.78 25.82
C HIS A 563 -2.71 23.94 25.08
N ASP A 564 -3.48 22.86 24.94
CA ASP A 564 -4.82 22.83 24.36
C ASP A 564 -5.80 23.71 25.18
N ILE A 565 -5.92 23.44 26.48
CA ILE A 565 -6.81 24.17 27.39
C ILE A 565 -6.53 25.67 27.39
N ILE A 566 -5.27 26.10 27.37
CA ILE A 566 -4.93 27.53 27.40
C ILE A 566 -4.91 28.18 26.00
N TRP A 567 -5.22 27.47 24.92
CA TRP A 567 -5.23 28.10 23.59
C TRP A 567 -6.18 29.30 23.56
N GLY A 568 -5.69 30.44 23.06
CA GLY A 568 -6.44 31.69 22.98
C GLY A 568 -5.53 32.93 23.09
N PRO A 569 -6.06 34.12 22.75
CA PRO A 569 -5.29 35.36 22.74
C PRO A 569 -4.55 35.64 24.06
N GLY A 570 -3.25 35.92 23.96
CA GLY A 570 -2.41 36.29 25.10
C GLY A 570 -1.69 35.13 25.82
N THR A 571 -1.99 33.87 25.51
CA THR A 571 -1.33 32.72 26.20
C THR A 571 -0.08 32.19 25.48
N ALA A 572 0.21 32.66 24.26
CA ALA A 572 1.31 32.15 23.44
C ALA A 572 2.69 32.13 24.12
N ALA A 573 2.99 33.04 25.05
CA ALA A 573 4.23 33.02 25.81
C ALA A 573 4.39 31.75 26.68
N GLU A 574 3.28 31.28 27.26
CA GLU A 574 3.22 30.03 28.02
C GLU A 574 3.21 28.81 27.08
N ARG A 575 2.47 28.88 25.96
CA ARG A 575 2.45 27.81 24.95
C ARG A 575 3.84 27.56 24.33
N VAL A 576 4.68 28.59 24.14
CA VAL A 576 6.10 28.44 23.75
C VAL A 576 6.94 27.76 24.84
N ALA A 577 6.62 27.93 26.13
CA ALA A 577 7.32 27.20 27.19
C ALA A 577 6.91 25.72 27.22
N LEU A 578 5.60 25.43 27.19
CA LEU A 578 5.04 24.07 27.21
C LEU A 578 5.54 23.22 26.04
N THR A 579 5.50 23.77 24.82
CA THR A 579 6.00 23.08 23.62
C THR A 579 7.50 22.84 23.65
N GLY A 580 8.28 23.74 24.26
CA GLY A 580 9.72 23.53 24.47
C GLY A 580 10.02 22.34 25.37
N GLU A 581 9.32 22.23 26.50
CA GLU A 581 9.46 21.10 27.40
C GLU A 581 8.94 19.79 26.77
N LEU A 582 7.88 19.85 25.96
CA LEU A 582 7.33 18.70 25.24
C LEU A 582 8.29 18.16 24.17
N ILE A 583 9.05 19.03 23.50
CA ILE A 583 10.16 18.65 22.60
C ILE A 583 11.27 17.93 23.38
N ASP A 584 11.61 18.40 24.59
CA ASP A 584 12.64 17.76 25.41
C ASP A 584 12.19 16.41 25.98
N VAL A 585 10.91 16.25 26.33
CA VAL A 585 10.29 14.94 26.65
C VAL A 585 10.39 14.00 25.45
N ALA A 586 9.95 14.44 24.26
CA ALA A 586 9.98 13.66 23.02
C ALA A 586 11.37 13.10 22.70
N ARG A 587 12.42 13.90 22.93
CA ARG A 587 13.81 13.48 22.72
C ARG A 587 14.26 12.42 23.72
N ARG A 588 13.84 12.51 24.99
CA ARG A 588 14.17 11.50 26.02
C ARG A 588 13.48 10.17 25.76
N THR A 589 12.21 10.20 25.33
CA THR A 589 11.42 9.00 25.01
C THR A 589 11.67 8.45 23.59
N ALA A 590 12.53 9.12 22.80
CA ALA A 590 12.81 8.80 21.40
C ALA A 590 11.54 8.75 20.52
N ASP A 591 10.61 9.67 20.73
CA ASP A 591 9.37 9.85 19.98
C ASP A 591 9.50 10.99 18.95
N PRO A 592 9.88 10.69 17.68
CA PRO A 592 10.04 11.71 16.66
C PRO A 592 8.71 12.31 16.17
N ASP A 593 7.57 11.62 16.36
CA ASP A 593 6.26 12.17 16.00
C ASP A 593 5.87 13.27 16.99
N LEU A 594 6.12 13.05 18.29
CA LEU A 594 5.96 14.09 19.31
C LEU A 594 6.89 15.27 19.06
N GLU A 595 8.18 15.02 18.77
CA GLU A 595 9.14 16.11 18.56
C GLU A 595 8.69 16.97 17.36
N HIS A 596 8.22 16.33 16.28
CA HIS A 596 7.72 17.02 15.09
C HIS A 596 6.45 17.83 15.38
N PHE A 597 5.44 17.22 16.02
CA PHE A 597 4.18 17.89 16.39
C PHE A 597 4.40 19.06 17.36
N ALA A 598 5.18 18.86 18.43
CA ALA A 598 5.49 19.90 19.39
C ALA A 598 6.32 21.04 18.77
N SER A 599 7.20 20.74 17.80
CA SER A 599 7.90 21.76 17.00
C SER A 599 6.94 22.58 16.12
N ALA A 600 5.87 21.96 15.58
CA ALA A 600 4.87 22.66 14.78
C ALA A 600 4.14 23.72 15.61
N LEU A 601 3.52 23.28 16.72
CA LEU A 601 2.82 24.16 17.68
C LEU A 601 3.71 25.28 18.22
N ARG A 602 5.01 24.99 18.41
CA ARG A 602 6.00 25.96 18.88
C ARG A 602 6.18 27.12 17.91
N TRP A 603 6.40 26.86 16.61
CA TRP A 603 6.59 27.95 15.65
C TRP A 603 5.30 28.77 15.47
N VAL A 604 4.11 28.14 15.55
CA VAL A 604 2.82 28.84 15.53
C VAL A 604 2.68 29.79 16.72
N ALA A 605 2.97 29.32 17.94
CA ALA A 605 2.92 30.16 19.13
C ALA A 605 3.99 31.28 19.11
N MET A 606 5.09 31.11 18.37
CA MET A 606 6.06 32.19 18.11
C MET A 606 5.51 33.25 17.14
N ILE A 607 4.70 32.86 16.15
CA ILE A 607 3.99 33.82 15.27
C ILE A 607 2.97 34.63 16.07
N GLU A 608 2.15 34.00 16.91
CA GLU A 608 1.17 34.70 17.77
C GLU A 608 1.84 35.78 18.65
N ARG A 609 3.10 35.58 19.04
CA ARG A 609 3.89 36.55 19.81
C ARG A 609 4.58 37.64 18.98
N GLY A 610 4.55 37.56 17.65
CA GLY A 610 5.38 38.40 16.79
C GLY A 610 6.89 38.17 16.94
N ASP A 611 7.32 36.94 17.28
CA ASP A 611 8.73 36.61 17.45
C ASP A 611 9.36 36.18 16.11
N PRO A 612 10.24 37.01 15.48
CA PRO A 612 10.79 36.73 14.15
C PRO A 612 11.70 35.49 14.09
N ARG A 613 12.04 34.89 15.24
CA ARG A 613 12.78 33.62 15.30
C ARG A 613 11.94 32.42 14.88
N TYR A 614 10.61 32.56 14.74
CA TYR A 614 9.71 31.49 14.28
C TYR A 614 10.23 30.82 13.00
N LEU A 615 10.81 31.60 12.08
CA LEU A 615 11.27 31.10 10.78
C LEU A 615 12.44 30.12 10.91
N GLY A 616 13.30 30.30 11.92
CA GLY A 616 14.38 29.36 12.23
C GLY A 616 13.86 28.05 12.82
N GLU A 617 12.87 28.13 13.71
CA GLU A 617 12.18 26.97 14.29
C GLU A 617 11.42 26.19 13.19
N PHE A 618 10.66 26.89 12.34
CA PHE A 618 9.98 26.31 11.18
C PHE A 618 10.94 25.64 10.20
N HIS A 619 12.08 26.25 9.86
CA HIS A 619 13.08 25.60 8.99
C HIS A 619 13.67 24.33 9.63
N ALA A 620 13.90 24.33 10.95
CA ALA A 620 14.38 23.13 11.66
C ALA A 620 13.31 22.02 11.69
N TYR A 621 12.04 22.40 11.93
CA TYR A 621 10.87 21.53 11.83
C TYR A 621 10.74 20.90 10.43
N ALA A 622 10.74 21.71 9.37
CA ALA A 622 10.61 21.27 7.98
C ALA A 622 11.78 20.38 7.55
N ALA A 623 13.02 20.75 7.91
CA ALA A 623 14.20 19.94 7.66
C ALA A 623 14.22 18.64 8.47
N ARG A 624 13.48 18.53 9.58
CA ARG A 624 13.27 17.24 10.28
C ARG A 624 12.24 16.40 9.52
N GLY A 625 11.07 16.95 9.20
CA GLY A 625 9.99 16.21 8.52
C GLY A 625 10.38 15.68 7.13
N ARG A 626 11.15 16.44 6.34
CA ARG A 626 11.68 15.97 5.05
C ARG A 626 12.84 14.97 5.15
N ARG A 627 13.41 14.76 6.34
CA ARG A 627 14.48 13.77 6.60
C ARG A 627 13.99 12.56 7.37
N SER A 628 12.92 12.68 8.15
CA SER A 628 12.17 11.52 8.59
C SER A 628 11.56 10.89 7.36
N GLU A 629 11.89 9.64 7.09
CA GLU A 629 11.35 8.86 5.97
C GLU A 629 9.88 8.44 6.26
N ARG A 630 9.10 9.35 6.85
CA ARG A 630 7.77 9.19 7.45
C ARG A 630 6.78 10.13 6.75
N PRO A 631 5.97 9.63 5.80
CA PRO A 631 5.24 10.50 4.89
C PRO A 631 4.11 11.34 5.52
N HIS A 632 3.59 10.96 6.69
CA HIS A 632 2.69 11.84 7.46
C HIS A 632 3.38 13.11 7.96
N LEU A 633 4.68 13.05 8.25
CA LEU A 633 5.47 14.22 8.64
C LEU A 633 5.82 15.09 7.42
N GLU A 634 6.08 14.49 6.25
CA GLU A 634 6.26 15.26 5.00
C GLU A 634 4.96 15.98 4.56
N MET A 635 3.81 15.31 4.67
CA MET A 635 2.50 15.92 4.42
C MET A 635 2.27 17.15 5.32
N SER A 636 2.52 17.00 6.63
CA SER A 636 2.44 18.11 7.60
C SER A 636 3.38 19.26 7.21
N VAL A 637 4.61 18.96 6.77
CA VAL A 637 5.56 20.00 6.34
C VAL A 637 5.11 20.75 5.09
N ASN A 638 4.46 20.10 4.14
CA ASN A 638 3.97 20.78 2.93
C ASN A 638 2.80 21.73 3.24
N VAL A 639 1.90 21.33 4.15
CA VAL A 639 0.85 22.19 4.71
C VAL A 639 1.45 23.40 5.43
N ASP A 640 2.34 23.18 6.40
CA ASP A 640 2.96 24.24 7.19
C ASP A 640 3.81 25.18 6.30
N ALA A 641 4.47 24.63 5.28
CA ALA A 641 5.18 25.43 4.28
C ALA A 641 4.26 26.32 3.45
N SER A 642 3.03 25.88 3.13
CA SER A 642 2.03 26.75 2.51
C SER A 642 1.68 27.92 3.42
N ILE A 643 1.45 27.66 4.71
CA ILE A 643 1.12 28.69 5.71
C ILE A 643 2.23 29.75 5.76
N ILE A 644 3.50 29.33 5.85
CA ILE A 644 4.63 30.26 5.87
C ILE A 644 4.84 30.96 4.52
N ALA A 645 4.63 30.28 3.38
CA ALA A 645 4.71 30.90 2.06
C ALA A 645 3.62 31.97 1.88
N GLY A 646 2.38 31.67 2.27
CA GLY A 646 1.23 32.60 2.24
C GLY A 646 1.45 33.81 3.14
N LEU A 647 1.92 33.60 4.38
CA LEU A 647 2.30 34.68 5.30
C LEU A 647 3.35 35.61 4.67
N GLN A 648 4.33 35.06 3.95
CA GLN A 648 5.39 35.81 3.27
C GLN A 648 4.98 36.41 1.92
N GLY A 649 3.73 36.21 1.47
CA GLY A 649 3.23 36.68 0.18
C GLY A 649 3.72 35.87 -1.03
N ARG A 650 4.31 34.68 -0.82
CA ARG A 650 4.71 33.74 -1.88
C ARG A 650 3.50 32.90 -2.32
N PHE A 651 2.41 33.56 -2.73
CA PHE A 651 1.11 32.90 -2.92
C PHE A 651 1.12 31.75 -3.94
N ALA A 652 1.85 31.87 -5.05
CA ALA A 652 1.97 30.80 -6.04
C ALA A 652 2.68 29.54 -5.48
N GLU A 653 3.63 29.72 -4.57
CA GLU A 653 4.29 28.60 -3.88
C GLU A 653 3.36 27.99 -2.82
N ALA A 654 2.61 28.82 -2.09
CA ALA A 654 1.60 28.36 -1.14
C ALA A 654 0.51 27.52 -1.84
N GLU A 655 -0.07 28.03 -2.93
CA GLU A 655 -1.06 27.31 -3.73
C GLU A 655 -0.49 26.00 -4.30
N SER A 656 0.73 26.02 -4.86
CA SER A 656 1.39 24.80 -5.37
C SER A 656 1.68 23.78 -4.27
N LEU A 657 2.03 24.21 -3.06
CA LEU A 657 2.21 23.32 -1.91
C LEU A 657 0.87 22.67 -1.49
N LEU A 658 -0.23 23.42 -1.46
CA LEU A 658 -1.58 22.87 -1.19
C LEU A 658 -2.11 21.99 -2.32
N GLU A 659 -1.69 22.20 -3.55
CA GLU A 659 -1.98 21.31 -4.68
C GLU A 659 -1.19 20.00 -4.58
N SER A 660 0.07 20.06 -4.10
CA SER A 660 0.87 18.87 -3.78
C SER A 660 0.35 18.08 -2.56
N VAL A 661 -0.40 18.75 -1.67
CA VAL A 661 -1.23 18.11 -0.64
C VAL A 661 -2.48 17.55 -1.33
N HIS A 662 -2.29 16.40 -1.98
CA HIS A 662 -3.31 15.68 -2.75
C HIS A 662 -4.63 15.60 -1.96
N PRO A 663 -5.80 15.67 -2.62
CA PRO A 663 -7.08 15.87 -1.92
C PRO A 663 -7.47 14.85 -0.86
N GLU A 664 -6.81 13.68 -0.87
CA GLU A 664 -7.27 12.47 -0.22
C GLU A 664 -6.32 11.87 0.86
N ALA A 665 -5.25 12.58 1.24
CA ALA A 665 -4.66 12.51 2.60
C ALA A 665 -4.78 13.86 3.29
N ARG A 666 -5.97 14.38 3.12
CA ARG A 666 -6.60 15.21 4.13
C ARG A 666 -7.41 14.23 4.97
N GLN A 667 -6.97 13.99 6.21
CA GLN A 667 -7.89 13.54 7.24
C GLN A 667 -9.03 14.56 7.22
N ASP A 668 -10.28 14.13 7.20
CA ASP A 668 -11.40 15.01 6.88
C ASP A 668 -11.55 16.17 7.85
N HIS A 669 -11.06 15.94 9.08
CA HIS A 669 -10.87 16.94 10.09
C HIS A 669 -9.95 18.11 9.67
N PHE A 670 -8.88 17.86 8.89
CA PHE A 670 -8.05 18.92 8.31
C PHE A 670 -8.56 19.44 6.95
N VAL A 671 -9.52 18.78 6.29
CA VAL A 671 -10.10 19.31 5.02
C VAL A 671 -10.67 20.71 5.25
N PHE A 672 -11.41 20.92 6.35
CA PHE A 672 -11.99 22.23 6.62
C PHE A 672 -10.91 23.29 6.85
N MET A 673 -9.82 22.96 7.56
CA MET A 673 -8.70 23.88 7.79
C MET A 673 -7.94 24.19 6.49
N LEU A 674 -7.76 23.20 5.61
CA LEU A 674 -7.16 23.39 4.30
C LEU A 674 -8.04 24.27 3.39
N LYS A 675 -9.35 24.04 3.37
CA LYS A 675 -10.30 24.92 2.67
C LYS A 675 -10.32 26.33 3.30
N HIS A 676 -10.23 26.45 4.62
CA HIS A 676 -10.11 27.75 5.29
C HIS A 676 -8.83 28.48 4.87
N HIS A 677 -7.70 27.78 4.82
CA HIS A 677 -6.42 28.34 4.38
C HIS A 677 -6.43 28.73 2.89
N GLN A 678 -7.07 27.93 2.02
CA GLN A 678 -7.35 28.31 0.62
C GLN A 678 -8.20 29.58 0.53
N TRP A 679 -9.25 29.71 1.37
CA TRP A 679 -10.04 30.95 1.46
C TRP A 679 -9.18 32.13 1.90
N ALA A 680 -8.29 31.96 2.89
CA ALA A 680 -7.42 33.02 3.39
C ALA A 680 -6.39 33.49 2.34
N LEU A 681 -5.77 32.56 1.60
CA LEU A 681 -4.88 32.89 0.47
C LEU A 681 -5.63 33.68 -0.61
N MET A 682 -6.87 33.30 -0.93
CA MET A 682 -7.70 34.03 -1.90
C MET A 682 -8.13 35.40 -1.37
N ALA A 683 -8.42 35.52 -0.07
CA ALA A 683 -8.76 36.77 0.60
C ALA A 683 -7.60 37.79 0.55
N LEU A 684 -6.36 37.32 0.78
CA LEU A 684 -5.14 38.14 0.66
C LEU A 684 -4.81 38.56 -0.77
N GLN A 685 -5.29 37.84 -1.79
CA GLN A 685 -5.13 38.18 -3.21
C GLN A 685 -6.29 38.99 -3.81
N GLY A 686 -7.42 39.13 -3.09
CA GLY A 686 -8.64 39.75 -3.62
C GLY A 686 -9.35 38.88 -4.68
N ARG A 687 -9.36 37.55 -4.50
CA ARG A 687 -9.96 36.57 -5.43
C ARG A 687 -11.41 36.24 -5.04
N ALA A 688 -12.28 37.24 -5.01
CA ALA A 688 -13.67 37.13 -4.54
C ALA A 688 -14.49 36.00 -5.22
N ASP A 689 -14.40 35.84 -6.54
CA ASP A 689 -15.06 34.75 -7.29
C ASP A 689 -14.57 33.33 -6.88
N GLY A 690 -13.36 33.25 -6.35
CA GLY A 690 -12.80 32.03 -5.76
C GLY A 690 -13.34 31.78 -4.36
N GLN A 691 -13.36 32.82 -3.52
CA GLN A 691 -13.93 32.77 -2.17
C GLN A 691 -15.41 32.36 -2.19
N GLU A 692 -16.26 33.00 -3.01
CA GLU A 692 -17.70 32.66 -3.06
C GLU A 692 -17.98 31.28 -3.68
N ARG A 693 -17.10 30.78 -4.57
CA ARG A 693 -17.18 29.38 -5.02
C ARG A 693 -16.88 28.42 -3.88
N LEU A 694 -15.81 28.68 -3.13
CA LEU A 694 -15.39 27.83 -2.03
C LEU A 694 -16.37 27.89 -0.85
N LEU A 695 -16.94 29.05 -0.53
CA LEU A 695 -18.01 29.15 0.47
C LEU A 695 -19.24 28.33 0.07
N ARG A 696 -19.59 28.28 -1.22
CA ARG A 696 -20.66 27.39 -1.71
C ARG A 696 -20.33 25.90 -1.59
N GLU A 697 -19.07 25.50 -1.67
CA GLU A 697 -18.65 24.12 -1.36
C GLU A 697 -18.73 23.83 0.16
N LEU A 698 -18.41 24.82 0.99
CA LEU A 698 -18.43 24.69 2.45
C LEU A 698 -19.84 24.73 3.05
N ARG A 699 -20.82 25.38 2.37
CA ARG A 699 -22.25 25.37 2.73
C ARG A 699 -22.81 23.93 2.68
N GLY A 700 -22.91 23.29 3.84
CA GLY A 700 -23.33 21.89 3.99
C GLY A 700 -22.24 20.93 4.47
N SER A 701 -21.01 21.42 4.66
CA SER A 701 -19.92 20.71 5.34
C SER A 701 -19.98 20.91 6.86
N ALA A 702 -19.21 20.12 7.62
CA ALA A 702 -19.05 20.27 9.07
C ALA A 702 -18.09 21.41 9.49
N HIS A 703 -17.71 22.31 8.57
CA HIS A 703 -16.74 23.38 8.82
C HIS A 703 -17.25 24.38 9.89
N PRO A 704 -16.55 24.60 11.01
CA PRO A 704 -17.11 25.24 12.21
C PRO A 704 -17.36 26.75 12.06
N CYS A 705 -16.71 27.43 11.11
CA CYS A 705 -16.79 28.89 10.97
C CYS A 705 -17.29 29.38 9.59
N VAL A 706 -18.11 28.61 8.84
CA VAL A 706 -18.64 29.07 7.54
C VAL A 706 -19.38 30.42 7.65
N PRO A 707 -20.29 30.65 8.62
CA PRO A 707 -20.99 31.94 8.76
C PRO A 707 -20.05 33.14 8.95
N LEU A 708 -18.92 32.93 9.62
CA LEU A 708 -17.91 33.96 9.87
C LEU A 708 -17.07 34.25 8.61
N LEU A 709 -16.74 33.22 7.82
CA LEU A 709 -16.06 33.40 6.53
C LEU A 709 -16.97 34.11 5.51
N GLU A 710 -18.28 33.84 5.52
CA GLU A 710 -19.26 34.61 4.77
C GLU A 710 -19.24 36.09 5.19
N ALA A 711 -19.28 36.37 6.49
CA ALA A 711 -19.26 37.73 7.03
C ALA A 711 -18.01 38.51 6.62
N LEU A 712 -16.82 37.90 6.74
CA LEU A 712 -15.55 38.50 6.34
C LEU A 712 -15.47 38.72 4.82
N THR A 713 -16.00 37.80 4.01
CA THR A 713 -16.05 37.95 2.55
C THR A 713 -17.04 39.06 2.13
N ALA A 714 -18.15 39.21 2.86
CA ALA A 714 -19.10 40.30 2.68
C ALA A 714 -18.46 41.67 3.00
N LEU A 715 -17.71 41.79 4.11
CA LEU A 715 -16.95 43.00 4.42
C LEU A 715 -15.93 43.35 3.33
N GLN A 716 -15.25 42.36 2.75
CA GLN A 716 -14.28 42.56 1.65
C GLN A 716 -14.92 43.01 0.33
N SER A 717 -16.19 42.65 0.09
CA SER A 717 -16.95 43.06 -1.10
C SER A 717 -17.81 44.33 -0.89
N GLY A 718 -17.85 44.85 0.35
CA GLY A 718 -18.66 46.01 0.71
C GLY A 718 -20.14 45.71 1.03
N ASP A 719 -20.53 44.44 1.11
CA ASP A 719 -21.88 44.02 1.53
C ASP A 719 -22.01 44.09 3.06
N LEU A 720 -22.18 45.33 3.54
CA LEU A 720 -22.31 45.62 4.96
C LEU A 720 -23.59 45.03 5.57
N ASP A 721 -24.69 44.95 4.79
CA ASP A 721 -25.96 44.38 5.25
C ASP A 721 -25.81 42.89 5.59
N THR A 722 -25.03 42.14 4.80
CA THR A 722 -24.74 40.72 5.08
C THR A 722 -23.82 40.54 6.28
N ALA A 723 -22.83 41.43 6.47
CA ALA A 723 -21.97 41.40 7.65
C ALA A 723 -22.71 41.78 8.95
N LEU A 724 -23.59 42.79 8.91
CA LEU A 724 -24.36 43.24 10.07
C LEU A 724 -25.32 42.16 10.60
N ARG A 725 -25.90 41.33 9.72
CA ARG A 725 -26.72 40.17 10.13
C ARG A 725 -25.96 39.12 10.97
N ARG A 726 -24.64 39.22 11.05
CA ARG A 726 -23.75 38.34 11.83
C ARG A 726 -23.20 38.99 13.11
N LEU A 727 -23.53 40.25 13.38
CA LEU A 727 -23.07 40.96 14.59
C LEU A 727 -23.74 40.44 15.87
N ASP A 728 -25.01 40.02 15.77
CA ASP A 728 -25.80 39.49 16.88
C ASP A 728 -25.67 37.96 17.06
N ASP A 729 -24.87 37.28 16.23
CA ASP A 729 -24.56 35.85 16.40
C ASP A 729 -23.75 35.65 17.70
N GLU A 730 -24.00 34.55 18.42
CA GLU A 730 -23.31 34.24 19.69
C GLU A 730 -21.80 34.08 19.47
N GLU A 731 -20.99 34.64 20.38
CA GLU A 731 -19.54 34.55 20.26
C GLU A 731 -19.07 33.08 20.28
N PRO A 732 -18.22 32.64 19.32
CA PRO A 732 -17.76 31.27 19.28
C PRO A 732 -17.11 30.83 20.60
N GLY A 733 -17.70 29.82 21.25
CA GLY A 733 -17.14 29.21 22.46
C GLY A 733 -15.81 28.48 22.21
N ASP A 734 -15.50 28.18 20.95
CA ASP A 734 -14.20 27.64 20.52
C ASP A 734 -13.12 28.75 20.49
N ARG A 735 -12.14 28.60 21.39
CA ARG A 735 -11.03 29.53 21.58
C ARG A 735 -10.08 29.60 20.38
N MET A 736 -10.11 28.62 19.48
CA MET A 736 -9.35 28.65 18.22
C MET A 736 -9.95 29.60 17.18
N ILE A 737 -11.25 29.90 17.29
CA ILE A 737 -12.02 30.75 16.38
C ILE A 737 -12.18 32.18 16.93
N GLN A 738 -12.06 32.37 18.25
CA GLN A 738 -12.13 33.68 18.90
C GLN A 738 -11.20 34.76 18.30
N PRO A 739 -9.94 34.48 17.86
CA PRO A 739 -9.08 35.49 17.23
C PRO A 739 -9.64 36.02 15.90
N ILE A 740 -10.09 35.15 14.99
CA ILE A 740 -10.73 35.57 13.72
C ILE A 740 -12.10 36.26 13.96
N TRP A 741 -12.82 35.89 15.02
CA TRP A 741 -14.03 36.62 15.45
C TRP A 741 -13.71 38.07 15.90
N LEU A 742 -12.65 38.27 16.70
CA LEU A 742 -12.18 39.60 17.09
C LEU A 742 -11.79 40.45 15.88
N ARG A 743 -11.14 39.85 14.87
CA ARG A 743 -10.86 40.51 13.58
C ARG A 743 -12.15 40.95 12.90
N PHE A 744 -13.13 40.06 12.73
CA PHE A 744 -14.42 40.38 12.12
C PHE A 744 -15.10 41.57 12.81
N GLN A 745 -15.17 41.55 14.15
CA GLN A 745 -15.73 42.67 14.92
C GLN A 745 -14.97 43.98 14.67
N ALA A 746 -13.64 43.94 14.53
CA ALA A 746 -12.81 45.12 14.26
C ALA A 746 -12.95 45.67 12.84
N GLU A 747 -13.01 44.80 11.83
CA GLU A 747 -13.26 45.19 10.45
C GLU A 747 -14.65 45.81 10.29
N LEU A 748 -15.67 45.19 10.90
CA LEU A 748 -17.04 45.71 10.91
C LEU A 748 -17.12 47.06 11.63
N ALA A 749 -16.54 47.19 12.82
CA ALA A 749 -16.50 48.44 13.58
C ALA A 749 -15.87 49.59 12.77
N ALA A 750 -14.72 49.32 12.14
CA ALA A 750 -14.02 50.32 11.34
C ALA A 750 -14.79 50.75 10.08
N LEU A 751 -15.63 49.86 9.52
CA LEU A 751 -16.44 50.14 8.32
C LEU A 751 -17.80 50.77 8.65
N THR A 752 -18.44 50.44 9.77
CA THR A 752 -19.68 51.11 10.22
C THR A 752 -19.43 52.46 10.84
N GLN A 753 -18.23 52.68 11.39
CA GLN A 753 -17.87 53.83 12.23
C GLN A 753 -18.81 54.02 13.45
N ASP A 754 -19.48 52.95 13.90
CA ASP A 754 -20.31 52.98 15.12
C ASP A 754 -19.40 53.23 16.34
N PRO A 755 -19.54 54.37 17.06
CA PRO A 755 -18.67 54.71 18.18
C PRO A 755 -18.76 53.72 19.34
N GLU A 756 -19.93 53.12 19.58
CA GLU A 756 -20.10 52.15 20.67
C GLU A 756 -19.44 50.82 20.33
N LEU A 757 -19.67 50.30 19.12
CA LEU A 757 -19.02 49.08 18.64
C LEU A 757 -17.49 49.27 18.58
N CYS A 758 -17.02 50.39 18.04
CA CYS A 758 -15.60 50.73 18.03
C CYS A 758 -15.01 50.77 19.45
N ALA A 759 -15.65 51.45 20.40
CA ALA A 759 -15.16 51.52 21.78
C ALA A 759 -15.11 50.13 22.45
N ARG A 760 -16.14 49.29 22.25
CA ARG A 760 -16.16 47.90 22.76
C ARG A 760 -15.03 47.07 22.17
N VAL A 761 -14.88 47.05 20.85
CA VAL A 761 -13.87 46.23 20.17
C VAL A 761 -12.45 46.71 20.47
N ARG A 762 -12.22 48.03 20.49
CA ARG A 762 -10.93 48.63 20.89
C ARG A 762 -10.48 48.14 22.27
N ALA A 763 -11.39 48.07 23.24
CA ALA A 763 -11.09 47.58 24.59
C ALA A 763 -10.69 46.09 24.61
N ARG A 764 -11.20 45.27 23.67
CA ARG A 764 -10.83 43.86 23.49
C ARG A 764 -9.49 43.68 22.77
N LEU A 765 -9.15 44.55 21.81
CA LEU A 765 -7.90 44.47 21.04
C LEU A 765 -6.68 45.00 21.82
N ALA A 766 -6.83 46.09 22.57
CA ALA A 766 -5.73 46.80 23.22
C ALA A 766 -4.82 45.95 24.16
N PRO A 767 -5.30 44.91 24.87
CA PRO A 767 -4.43 44.00 25.64
C PRO A 767 -3.45 43.17 24.79
N HIS A 768 -3.69 43.04 23.49
CA HIS A 768 -2.95 42.17 22.57
C HIS A 768 -1.98 42.91 21.63
N ARG A 769 -1.67 44.19 21.90
CA ARG A 769 -0.66 44.97 21.15
C ARG A 769 0.66 44.21 21.01
N GLY A 770 1.25 44.24 19.82
CA GLY A 770 2.46 43.50 19.44
C GLY A 770 2.27 41.99 19.25
N GLN A 771 1.07 41.45 19.46
CA GLN A 771 0.73 40.05 19.16
C GLN A 771 0.05 39.93 17.78
N TRP A 772 -0.12 38.71 17.31
CA TRP A 772 -0.74 38.39 16.02
C TRP A 772 -2.07 37.66 16.20
N VAL A 773 -3.02 37.97 15.32
CA VAL A 773 -4.28 37.23 15.22
C VAL A 773 -4.00 35.90 14.54
N VAL A 774 -3.90 34.83 15.33
CA VAL A 774 -3.61 33.47 14.84
C VAL A 774 -4.74 32.54 15.27
N SER A 775 -5.37 31.89 14.29
CA SER A 775 -6.52 31.00 14.48
C SER A 775 -6.24 29.61 13.91
N LEU A 776 -7.06 28.63 14.34
CA LEU A 776 -7.03 27.24 13.85
C LEU A 776 -5.61 26.66 13.79
N PHE A 777 -4.91 26.60 14.93
CA PHE A 777 -3.52 26.10 15.02
C PHE A 777 -2.51 26.72 14.03
N GLY A 778 -2.74 27.95 13.57
CA GLY A 778 -1.82 28.64 12.64
C GLY A 778 -2.23 28.59 11.18
N TRP A 779 -3.27 27.84 10.81
CA TRP A 779 -3.78 27.76 9.44
C TRP A 779 -4.38 29.08 8.95
N GLU A 780 -4.81 29.95 9.88
CA GLU A 780 -5.14 31.35 9.59
C GLU A 780 -4.27 32.30 10.39
N VAL A 781 -3.55 33.18 9.68
CA VAL A 781 -2.71 34.24 10.25
C VAL A 781 -3.22 35.58 9.75
N SER A 782 -4.10 36.17 10.55
CA SER A 782 -4.94 37.34 10.29
C SER A 782 -4.25 38.68 10.63
N GLY A 783 -2.92 38.77 10.49
CA GLY A 783 -2.15 40.00 10.73
C GLY A 783 -1.92 40.35 12.21
N PRO A 784 -1.16 41.42 12.51
CA PRO A 784 -0.92 41.89 13.88
C PRO A 784 -2.18 42.55 14.48
N TYR A 785 -2.39 42.43 15.79
CA TYR A 785 -3.52 43.08 16.48
C TYR A 785 -3.49 44.61 16.33
N ASP A 786 -2.29 45.20 16.24
CA ASP A 786 -2.05 46.63 16.05
C ASP A 786 -2.64 47.16 14.72
N LEU A 787 -2.77 46.32 13.69
CA LEU A 787 -3.43 46.68 12.42
C LEU A 787 -4.93 46.97 12.64
N TRP A 788 -5.60 46.05 13.32
CA TRP A 788 -7.03 46.13 13.58
C TRP A 788 -7.35 47.22 14.60
N LEU A 789 -6.50 47.38 15.62
CA LEU A 789 -6.60 48.46 16.60
C LEU A 789 -6.42 49.83 15.94
N GLY A 790 -5.43 49.97 15.04
CA GLY A 790 -5.21 51.19 14.28
C GLY A 790 -6.38 51.56 13.33
N ARG A 791 -7.03 50.58 12.69
CA ARG A 791 -8.25 50.81 11.91
C ARG A 791 -9.42 51.29 12.77
N VAL A 792 -9.62 50.70 13.94
CA VAL A 792 -10.68 51.12 14.89
C VAL A 792 -10.37 52.51 15.47
N ASP A 793 -9.11 52.82 15.76
CA ASP A 793 -8.71 54.16 16.22
C ASP A 793 -8.85 55.22 15.14
N ALA A 794 -8.63 54.90 13.86
CA ALA A 794 -8.92 55.80 12.75
C ALA A 794 -10.44 56.07 12.62
N ALA A 795 -11.28 55.04 12.79
CA ALA A 795 -12.74 55.20 12.77
C ALA A 795 -13.29 56.02 13.95
N LEU A 796 -12.59 56.02 15.10
CA LEU A 796 -12.86 56.88 16.26
C LEU A 796 -12.20 58.28 16.17
N GLU A 797 -11.62 58.64 15.02
CA GLU A 797 -10.87 59.89 14.80
C GLU A 797 -9.68 60.10 15.77
N ARG A 798 -9.15 59.02 16.36
CA ARG A 798 -7.98 59.02 17.25
C ARG A 798 -6.69 59.03 16.46
N TRP A 799 -6.50 60.08 15.65
CA TRP A 799 -5.50 60.13 14.59
C TRP A 799 -4.04 59.98 15.05
N ALA A 800 -3.72 60.29 16.31
CA ALA A 800 -2.37 60.12 16.83
C ALA A 800 -2.08 58.64 17.12
N GLU A 801 -2.98 57.99 17.86
CA GLU A 801 -2.94 56.57 18.18
C GLU A 801 -3.05 55.72 16.90
N ALA A 802 -4.01 56.01 16.01
CA ALA A 802 -4.15 55.29 14.75
C ALA A 802 -2.85 55.28 13.92
N VAL A 803 -2.13 56.40 13.86
CA VAL A 803 -0.82 56.49 13.19
C VAL A 803 0.26 55.70 13.92
N GLU A 804 0.25 55.68 15.26
CA GLU A 804 1.17 54.88 16.08
C GLU A 804 0.95 53.37 15.89
N GLU A 805 -0.29 52.90 16.03
CA GLU A 805 -0.69 51.49 15.92
C GLU A 805 -0.42 50.95 14.50
N LEU A 806 -0.82 51.69 13.45
CA LEU A 806 -0.55 51.29 12.06
C LEU A 806 0.95 51.33 11.73
N THR A 807 1.72 52.20 12.39
CA THR A 807 3.19 52.21 12.29
C THR A 807 3.83 51.02 13.00
N ALA A 808 3.31 50.61 14.16
CA ALA A 808 3.72 49.38 14.83
C ALA A 808 3.38 48.15 13.98
N ALA A 809 2.18 48.11 13.40
CA ALA A 809 1.68 47.02 12.56
C ALA A 809 2.58 46.72 11.35
N TYR A 810 2.95 47.72 10.53
CA TYR A 810 3.80 47.44 9.37
C TYR A 810 5.22 47.03 9.79
N ARG A 811 5.77 47.61 10.87
CA ARG A 811 7.09 47.23 11.38
C ARG A 811 7.13 45.81 11.94
N ALA A 812 6.08 45.41 12.65
CA ALA A 812 5.92 44.04 13.11
C ALA A 812 5.82 43.07 11.92
N ALA A 813 5.04 43.43 10.89
CA ALA A 813 4.93 42.64 9.67
C ALA A 813 6.26 42.53 8.91
N ASP A 814 7.01 43.62 8.75
CA ASP A 814 8.35 43.61 8.13
C ASP A 814 9.32 42.71 8.90
N ALA A 815 9.35 42.80 10.24
CA ALA A 815 10.19 41.96 11.09
C ALA A 815 9.84 40.46 10.95
N MET A 816 8.55 40.14 10.83
CA MET A 816 8.05 38.78 10.61
C MET A 816 8.18 38.30 9.16
N ARG A 817 8.67 39.15 8.23
CA ARG A 817 8.66 38.95 6.77
C ARG A 817 7.26 38.75 6.17
N ALA A 818 6.23 39.23 6.86
CA ALA A 818 4.82 39.08 6.52
C ALA A 818 4.37 40.14 5.49
N ARG A 819 4.91 40.07 4.26
CA ARG A 819 4.77 41.13 3.24
C ARG A 819 3.32 41.60 3.00
N PRO A 820 2.31 40.73 2.83
CA PRO A 820 0.93 41.16 2.58
C PRO A 820 0.37 42.04 3.70
N TRP A 821 0.69 41.71 4.96
CA TRP A 821 0.26 42.46 6.14
C TRP A 821 0.99 43.79 6.29
N SER A 822 2.27 43.87 5.89
CA SER A 822 3.02 45.13 5.82
C SER A 822 2.44 46.09 4.77
N VAL A 823 2.05 45.56 3.61
CA VAL A 823 1.39 46.32 2.53
C VAL A 823 0.03 46.87 3.00
N LEU A 824 -0.81 46.03 3.62
CA LEU A 824 -2.12 46.45 4.16
C LEU A 824 -1.98 47.52 5.26
N ALA A 825 -1.05 47.34 6.20
CA ALA A 825 -0.80 48.32 7.27
C ALA A 825 -0.31 49.67 6.73
N ARG A 826 0.60 49.67 5.73
CA ARG A 826 1.06 50.91 5.07
C ARG A 826 -0.05 51.60 4.26
N ALA A 827 -0.97 50.84 3.66
CA ALA A 827 -2.11 51.38 2.93
C ALA A 827 -3.07 52.14 3.88
N HIS A 828 -3.50 51.51 4.99
CA HIS A 828 -4.34 52.16 6.00
C HIS A 828 -3.62 53.33 6.69
N LEU A 829 -2.30 53.25 6.91
CA LEU A 829 -1.50 54.36 7.44
C LEU A 829 -1.54 55.57 6.51
N ALA A 830 -1.40 55.36 5.19
CA ALA A 830 -1.47 56.42 4.20
C ALA A 830 -2.85 57.12 4.19
N GLU A 831 -3.95 56.37 4.30
CA GLU A 831 -5.29 56.95 4.45
C GLU A 831 -5.46 57.74 5.75
N THR A 832 -5.00 57.19 6.87
CA THR A 832 -5.10 57.83 8.19
C THR A 832 -4.32 59.15 8.21
N LEU A 833 -3.18 59.21 7.53
CA LEU A 833 -2.42 60.45 7.31
C LEU A 833 -3.20 61.45 6.43
N LEU A 834 -3.83 61.02 5.34
CA LEU A 834 -4.67 61.91 4.52
C LEU A 834 -5.87 62.46 5.30
N ALA A 835 -6.54 61.63 6.10
CA ALA A 835 -7.67 62.02 6.94
C ALA A 835 -7.26 63.00 8.06
N ARG A 836 -6.13 62.75 8.72
CA ARG A 836 -5.55 63.62 9.76
C ARG A 836 -5.12 64.99 9.21
N ALA A 837 -4.68 65.04 7.95
CA ALA A 837 -4.32 66.26 7.22
C ALA A 837 -3.27 67.17 7.90
N ALA A 838 -2.35 66.62 8.71
CA ALA A 838 -1.31 67.40 9.37
C ALA A 838 -0.18 67.83 8.39
N PRO A 839 0.64 68.84 8.75
CA PRO A 839 1.71 69.32 7.88
C PRO A 839 2.73 68.22 7.51
N GLY A 840 2.74 67.83 6.23
CA GLY A 840 3.61 66.79 5.69
C GLY A 840 2.90 65.46 5.39
N ASP A 841 1.72 65.22 5.97
CA ASP A 841 0.98 63.96 5.83
C ASP A 841 0.67 63.65 4.36
N ALA A 842 0.18 64.64 3.60
CA ALA A 842 -0.10 64.50 2.18
C ALA A 842 1.14 64.23 1.29
N ARG A 843 2.36 64.33 1.83
CA ARG A 843 3.60 63.87 1.16
C ARG A 843 3.95 62.45 1.60
N ALA A 844 3.87 62.17 2.91
CA ALA A 844 4.14 60.85 3.46
C ALA A 844 3.16 59.78 2.92
N ALA A 845 1.87 60.08 2.90
CA ALA A 845 0.83 59.21 2.34
C ALA A 845 1.06 58.91 0.85
N ARG A 846 1.49 59.90 0.04
CA ARG A 846 1.81 59.68 -1.37
C ARG A 846 2.99 58.73 -1.57
N ALA A 847 4.06 58.90 -0.78
CA ALA A 847 5.20 57.99 -0.82
C ALA A 847 4.80 56.56 -0.41
N LEU A 848 4.02 56.42 0.67
CA LEU A 848 3.49 55.13 1.11
C LEU A 848 2.61 54.48 0.05
N PHE A 849 1.69 55.21 -0.60
CA PHE A 849 0.86 54.65 -1.67
C PHE A 849 1.67 54.24 -2.92
N GLU A 850 2.73 54.96 -3.27
CA GLU A 850 3.62 54.56 -4.37
C GLU A 850 4.35 53.24 -4.06
N GLU A 851 4.83 53.06 -2.82
CA GLU A 851 5.44 51.81 -2.35
C GLU A 851 4.44 50.65 -2.28
N VAL A 852 3.28 50.90 -1.66
CA VAL A 852 2.17 49.94 -1.51
C VAL A 852 1.68 49.47 -2.87
N ARG A 853 1.45 50.37 -3.83
CA ARG A 853 1.01 49.99 -5.19
C ARG A 853 2.04 49.09 -5.87
N ARG A 854 3.33 49.45 -5.83
CA ARG A 854 4.41 48.65 -6.43
C ARG A 854 4.49 47.24 -5.82
N GLU A 855 4.40 47.14 -4.49
CA GLU A 855 4.51 45.85 -3.81
C GLU A 855 3.24 45.01 -3.93
N ALA A 856 2.04 45.63 -3.93
CA ALA A 856 0.78 44.94 -4.22
C ALA A 856 0.72 44.44 -5.68
N GLU A 857 1.32 45.16 -6.64
CA GLU A 857 1.52 44.68 -8.02
C GLU A 857 2.44 43.45 -8.08
N GLU A 858 3.55 43.46 -7.34
CA GLU A 858 4.50 42.34 -7.26
C GLU A 858 3.87 41.09 -6.61
N LEU A 859 3.09 41.28 -5.54
CA LEU A 859 2.43 40.21 -4.78
C LEU A 859 1.09 39.75 -5.40
N GLY A 860 0.53 40.49 -6.36
CA GLY A 860 -0.77 40.18 -6.96
C GLY A 860 -2.00 40.49 -6.06
N MET A 861 -1.88 41.40 -5.10
CA MET A 861 -2.94 41.78 -4.15
C MET A 861 -3.95 42.75 -4.78
N ARG A 862 -4.94 42.22 -5.52
CA ARG A 862 -5.85 43.01 -6.37
C ARG A 862 -6.69 44.02 -5.58
N GLN A 863 -7.20 43.61 -4.43
CA GLN A 863 -8.01 44.43 -3.54
C GLN A 863 -7.26 45.67 -3.05
N VAL A 864 -5.94 45.57 -2.81
CA VAL A 864 -5.11 46.72 -2.44
C VAL A 864 -4.89 47.64 -3.64
N LEU A 865 -4.75 47.10 -4.85
CA LEU A 865 -4.61 47.91 -6.06
C LEU A 865 -5.88 48.67 -6.43
N GLU A 866 -7.05 48.09 -6.18
CA GLU A 866 -8.34 48.77 -6.36
C GLU A 866 -8.56 49.86 -5.31
N TYR A 867 -8.17 49.60 -4.06
CA TYR A 867 -8.20 50.53 -2.94
C TYR A 867 -7.25 51.74 -3.13
N VAL A 868 -6.03 51.50 -3.64
CA VAL A 868 -4.99 52.55 -3.84
C VAL A 868 -5.08 53.23 -5.23
N ARG A 869 -6.14 52.96 -6.02
CA ARG A 869 -6.33 53.62 -7.32
C ARG A 869 -6.41 55.14 -7.15
N PRO A 870 -5.63 55.94 -7.90
CA PRO A 870 -5.77 57.38 -7.88
C PRO A 870 -7.13 57.77 -8.46
N GLY A 871 -8.04 58.22 -7.60
CA GLY A 871 -9.26 58.88 -8.04
C GLY A 871 -8.93 60.12 -8.90
N PRO A 872 -9.80 60.49 -9.86
CA PRO A 872 -9.64 61.76 -10.57
C PRO A 872 -9.60 62.91 -9.56
N PRO A 873 -8.78 63.95 -9.77
CA PRO A 873 -8.59 65.01 -8.78
C PRO A 873 -9.91 65.74 -8.52
N SER A 874 -10.51 65.45 -7.37
CA SER A 874 -11.71 66.14 -6.89
C SER A 874 -11.36 67.57 -6.53
N GLY A 875 -11.82 68.51 -7.37
CA GLY A 875 -11.97 69.90 -6.95
C GLY A 875 -12.91 69.99 -5.73
N PRO A 876 -12.83 71.07 -4.93
CA PRO A 876 -13.59 71.17 -3.70
C PRO A 876 -15.10 71.09 -3.97
N ALA A 877 -15.76 70.10 -3.37
CA ALA A 877 -17.21 69.97 -3.43
C ALA A 877 -17.88 71.10 -2.62
N PRO A 878 -18.97 71.71 -3.11
CA PRO A 878 -19.72 72.71 -2.36
C PRO A 878 -20.48 72.04 -1.18
N PRO A 879 -20.80 72.80 -0.12
CA PRO A 879 -21.42 72.25 1.09
C PRO A 879 -22.82 71.68 0.81
N SER A 880 -23.05 70.45 1.25
CA SER A 880 -24.32 69.73 1.14
C SER A 880 -25.39 70.27 2.09
N GLY A 881 -26.45 70.86 1.54
CA GLY A 881 -27.70 71.09 2.28
C GLY A 881 -28.50 69.79 2.46
N PRO A 882 -29.33 69.67 3.51
CA PRO A 882 -30.06 68.44 3.78
C PRO A 882 -31.22 68.23 2.80
N THR A 883 -31.35 67.02 2.26
CA THR A 883 -32.54 66.57 1.51
C THR A 883 -33.29 65.48 2.30
N PRO A 884 -34.63 65.44 2.26
CA PRO A 884 -35.42 64.73 3.27
C PRO A 884 -35.73 63.26 2.92
N ARG A 885 -36.07 62.48 3.95
CA ARG A 885 -36.58 61.10 3.84
C ARG A 885 -37.93 61.06 3.10
N PRO A 886 -38.20 60.04 2.26
CA PRO A 886 -39.54 59.73 1.79
C PRO A 886 -40.30 58.83 2.78
N GLU A 887 -41.59 59.12 2.99
CA GLU A 887 -42.56 58.25 3.69
C GLU A 887 -43.51 57.57 2.68
N PRO A 888 -44.30 56.54 3.08
CA PRO A 888 -44.68 55.44 2.18
C PRO A 888 -45.93 55.69 1.33
N GLY A 889 -45.92 55.13 0.11
CA GLY A 889 -47.08 55.03 -0.78
C GLY A 889 -47.77 53.66 -0.69
N VAL A 890 -49.09 53.66 -0.50
CA VAL A 890 -49.93 52.47 -0.32
C VAL A 890 -50.65 52.06 -1.62
N GLY A 891 -50.71 50.75 -1.88
CA GLY A 891 -51.87 50.10 -2.50
C GLY A 891 -51.74 49.57 -3.94
N SER A 892 -51.77 48.24 -4.13
CA SER A 892 -53.00 47.52 -4.54
C SER A 892 -52.76 46.02 -4.79
N GLU A 893 -53.77 45.24 -4.40
CA GLU A 893 -53.84 43.79 -4.14
C GLU A 893 -53.89 42.82 -5.37
N PRO A 894 -53.96 41.48 -5.15
CA PRO A 894 -53.51 40.46 -6.12
C PRO A 894 -54.60 39.57 -6.75
N ALA A 895 -54.21 38.80 -7.78
CA ALA A 895 -54.87 37.58 -8.31
C ALA A 895 -53.94 36.93 -9.38
N ALA A 896 -53.95 35.63 -9.71
CA ALA A 896 -54.44 34.40 -9.07
C ALA A 896 -53.78 33.18 -9.78
N ARG A 897 -53.90 31.97 -9.22
CA ARG A 897 -53.47 30.70 -9.88
C ARG A 897 -54.34 30.38 -11.10
N PRO A 898 -53.90 29.43 -11.94
CA PRO A 898 -54.76 28.25 -12.16
C PRO A 898 -54.02 26.89 -12.13
N GLU A 899 -54.78 25.83 -11.85
CA GLU A 899 -54.41 24.41 -12.01
C GLU A 899 -55.51 23.65 -12.79
N ALA A 900 -55.17 22.43 -13.26
CA ALA A 900 -55.98 21.47 -14.04
C ALA A 900 -56.25 21.84 -15.54
N GLY A 901 -56.24 20.90 -16.50
CA GLY A 901 -55.92 19.46 -16.50
C GLY A 901 -56.39 18.75 -17.79
N VAL A 902 -56.08 17.43 -17.94
CA VAL A 902 -56.60 16.44 -18.94
C VAL A 902 -55.84 16.22 -20.29
N ALA A 903 -54.85 15.31 -20.25
CA ALA A 903 -54.72 13.98 -20.91
C ALA A 903 -54.90 13.66 -22.43
N PHE A 904 -54.08 12.69 -22.90
CA PHE A 904 -54.13 11.80 -24.11
C PHE A 904 -53.96 12.45 -25.52
N GLU A 905 -53.36 11.84 -26.56
CA GLU A 905 -52.92 10.45 -26.89
C GLU A 905 -51.61 10.45 -27.77
N PRO A 906 -50.96 9.29 -28.10
CA PRO A 906 -49.70 9.20 -28.84
C PRO A 906 -49.84 8.95 -30.36
N GLY A 907 -48.77 9.21 -31.14
CA GLY A 907 -48.73 8.97 -32.59
C GLY A 907 -47.74 7.87 -33.03
N VAL A 908 -48.22 6.87 -33.77
CA VAL A 908 -47.43 5.81 -34.42
C VAL A 908 -47.81 5.72 -35.91
N GLY A 909 -46.82 5.50 -36.78
CA GLY A 909 -46.99 5.11 -38.18
C GLY A 909 -45.62 5.04 -38.89
N SER A 910 -45.30 4.06 -39.73
CA SER A 910 -46.10 2.90 -40.17
C SER A 910 -45.20 1.76 -40.70
N GLU A 911 -45.66 0.51 -40.49
CA GLU A 911 -45.15 -0.74 -41.08
C GLU A 911 -45.44 -0.81 -42.62
N PRO A 912 -44.89 -1.75 -43.42
CA PRO A 912 -45.14 -3.20 -43.30
C PRO A 912 -43.85 -4.07 -43.44
N GLY A 913 -43.83 -5.37 -43.13
CA GLY A 913 -44.90 -6.27 -42.67
C GLY A 913 -44.75 -7.66 -43.32
N VAL A 914 -45.10 -8.70 -42.56
CA VAL A 914 -45.36 -10.14 -42.90
C VAL A 914 -44.53 -11.12 -42.07
N ARG A 915 -45.25 -11.92 -41.28
CA ARG A 915 -44.78 -13.11 -40.55
C ARG A 915 -44.93 -14.36 -41.43
N PHE A 916 -44.21 -15.44 -41.14
CA PHE A 916 -44.77 -16.69 -40.59
C PHE A 916 -43.79 -17.87 -40.61
N GLY A 917 -43.73 -18.58 -39.47
CA GLY A 917 -43.78 -20.06 -39.46
C GLY A 917 -42.45 -20.85 -39.50
N PRO A 918 -42.41 -22.09 -38.97
CA PRO A 918 -41.16 -22.76 -38.62
C PRO A 918 -40.89 -24.10 -39.35
N GLY A 919 -39.63 -24.53 -39.33
CA GLY A 919 -39.21 -25.94 -39.41
C GLY A 919 -38.84 -26.47 -40.80
N GLY A 920 -37.68 -27.14 -40.90
CA GLY A 920 -37.29 -27.94 -42.08
C GLY A 920 -35.78 -27.99 -42.37
N LYS A 921 -35.13 -29.12 -42.05
CA LYS A 921 -33.95 -29.68 -42.77
C LYS A 921 -34.50 -30.81 -43.67
N PRO A 922 -33.97 -31.11 -44.89
CA PRO A 922 -32.62 -31.69 -45.06
C PRO A 922 -31.89 -31.32 -46.40
N GLN A 923 -30.54 -31.36 -46.48
CA GLN A 923 -29.63 -32.34 -47.16
C GLN A 923 -29.32 -32.18 -48.67
N GLU A 924 -28.09 -32.63 -49.03
CA GLU A 924 -27.55 -33.00 -50.37
C GLU A 924 -27.31 -31.88 -51.44
N GLY A 925 -26.32 -31.98 -52.34
CA GLY A 925 -25.23 -32.96 -52.44
C GLY A 925 -24.49 -33.09 -53.79
N ALA A 926 -23.35 -32.40 -53.94
CA ALA A 926 -22.12 -32.83 -54.67
C ALA A 926 -22.08 -33.10 -56.22
N LEU A 927 -20.85 -33.45 -56.69
CA LEU A 927 -20.35 -33.81 -58.05
C LEU A 927 -19.91 -32.63 -58.95
N GLY A 928 -18.79 -32.66 -59.70
CA GLY A 928 -17.67 -33.63 -59.86
C GLY A 928 -16.88 -33.28 -61.17
N LEU A 929 -15.55 -33.07 -61.17
CA LEU A 929 -14.42 -34.04 -61.27
C LEU A 929 -13.76 -34.14 -62.69
N LEU A 930 -12.53 -34.70 -62.74
CA LEU A 930 -11.67 -35.03 -63.91
C LEU A 930 -10.86 -33.85 -64.53
N GLY A 931 -9.58 -33.99 -64.95
CA GLY A 931 -8.60 -35.11 -64.83
C GLY A 931 -7.51 -35.10 -65.94
N ASN A 932 -6.35 -35.72 -65.68
CA ASN A 932 -5.23 -36.06 -66.63
C ASN A 932 -4.27 -34.91 -67.06
N ALA A 933 -3.00 -35.12 -67.43
CA ALA A 933 -2.16 -36.34 -67.60
C ALA A 933 -0.66 -36.07 -67.26
N TRP A 934 0.15 -37.14 -67.16
CA TRP A 934 1.62 -37.09 -66.99
C TRP A 934 2.33 -37.82 -68.16
N THR A 935 3.48 -37.34 -68.61
CA THR A 935 4.49 -38.12 -69.37
C THR A 935 5.90 -37.58 -69.11
N PRO A 936 6.93 -38.44 -68.88
CA PRO A 936 8.29 -38.02 -68.59
C PRO A 936 9.23 -38.13 -69.81
N GLY A 937 10.39 -37.45 -69.78
CA GLY A 937 11.41 -37.56 -70.82
C GLY A 937 12.85 -37.30 -70.36
N GLY A 938 13.71 -38.31 -70.54
CA GLY A 938 15.15 -38.19 -70.87
C GLY A 938 16.10 -37.51 -69.88
N ALA A 939 16.89 -38.31 -69.16
CA ALA A 939 17.89 -37.82 -68.20
C ALA A 939 19.18 -37.26 -68.84
N ALA A 940 19.73 -36.23 -68.19
CA ALA A 940 21.16 -35.92 -68.16
C ALA A 940 21.68 -36.25 -66.75
N PRO A 941 22.96 -36.65 -66.56
CA PRO A 941 23.45 -37.07 -65.25
C PRO A 941 23.35 -35.93 -64.24
N ALA A 942 22.51 -36.10 -63.22
CA ALA A 942 22.31 -35.10 -62.19
C ALA A 942 23.62 -34.85 -61.43
N SER A 943 24.22 -33.67 -61.65
CA SER A 943 25.22 -33.10 -60.75
C SER A 943 24.52 -32.19 -59.75
N GLY A 944 24.80 -32.37 -58.46
CA GLY A 944 24.28 -31.52 -57.39
C GLY A 944 25.40 -30.79 -56.65
N GLU A 945 25.10 -29.64 -56.06
CA GLU A 945 25.97 -28.95 -55.08
C GLU A 945 25.31 -29.01 -53.70
N PHE A 946 26.08 -29.36 -52.67
CA PHE A 946 25.63 -29.38 -51.28
C PHE A 946 26.76 -28.84 -50.40
N ARG A 947 27.11 -27.56 -50.61
CA ARG A 947 28.29 -26.91 -50.04
C ARG A 947 27.89 -25.95 -48.92
N ARG A 948 28.69 -25.90 -47.85
CA ARG A 948 28.51 -24.95 -46.75
C ARG A 948 29.45 -23.76 -46.92
N ASP A 949 28.92 -22.55 -46.76
CA ASP A 949 29.66 -21.30 -46.76
C ASP A 949 29.33 -20.53 -45.47
N GLY A 950 30.21 -20.65 -44.47
CA GLY A 950 30.01 -20.11 -43.12
C GLY A 950 28.73 -20.61 -42.42
N ALA A 951 27.75 -19.72 -42.27
CA ALA A 951 26.47 -19.97 -41.61
C ALA A 951 25.33 -20.37 -42.57
N VAL A 952 25.60 -20.50 -43.88
CA VAL A 952 24.61 -20.74 -44.92
C VAL A 952 25.04 -21.95 -45.79
N TRP A 953 24.07 -22.74 -46.23
CA TRP A 953 24.25 -23.83 -47.20
C TRP A 953 23.83 -23.37 -48.59
N SER A 954 24.61 -23.74 -49.60
CA SER A 954 24.31 -23.58 -51.02
C SER A 954 23.96 -24.94 -51.61
N LEU A 955 22.69 -25.11 -51.99
CA LEU A 955 22.08 -26.37 -52.40
C LEU A 955 21.63 -26.29 -53.86
N ALA A 956 22.35 -26.95 -54.77
CA ALA A 956 21.99 -27.03 -56.19
C ALA A 956 21.56 -28.44 -56.58
N PHE A 957 20.44 -28.56 -57.28
CA PHE A 957 19.93 -29.82 -57.81
C PHE A 957 18.97 -29.55 -58.97
N ALA A 958 18.95 -30.42 -59.99
CA ALA A 958 18.08 -30.29 -61.18
C ALA A 958 18.10 -28.90 -61.88
N GLY A 959 19.21 -28.16 -61.79
CA GLY A 959 19.37 -26.81 -62.35
C GLY A 959 18.91 -25.66 -61.45
N ARG A 960 18.33 -25.93 -60.29
CA ARG A 960 17.87 -24.95 -59.29
C ARG A 960 18.87 -24.85 -58.13
N LEU A 961 19.27 -23.62 -57.77
CA LEU A 961 20.13 -23.28 -56.63
C LEU A 961 19.32 -22.59 -55.53
N VAL A 962 19.54 -22.97 -54.27
CA VAL A 962 18.83 -22.46 -53.10
C VAL A 962 19.81 -22.27 -51.94
N HIS A 963 19.67 -21.16 -51.21
CA HIS A 963 20.45 -20.89 -50.00
C HIS A 963 19.61 -21.11 -48.74
N MET A 964 20.15 -21.79 -47.73
CA MET A 964 19.44 -22.07 -46.46
C MET A 964 20.34 -21.83 -45.24
N PRO A 965 19.82 -21.29 -44.12
CA PRO A 965 20.56 -21.20 -42.86
C PRO A 965 21.03 -22.58 -42.37
N ASP A 966 22.19 -22.63 -41.70
CA ASP A 966 22.74 -23.87 -41.15
C ASP A 966 21.81 -24.53 -40.13
N ALA A 967 21.60 -25.84 -40.31
CA ALA A 967 20.74 -26.68 -39.49
C ALA A 967 21.39 -28.05 -39.33
N LYS A 968 21.23 -28.67 -38.15
CA LYS A 968 21.87 -29.96 -37.84
C LYS A 968 21.53 -31.05 -38.88
N GLY A 969 20.27 -31.12 -39.34
CA GLY A 969 19.87 -32.07 -40.38
C GLY A 969 20.46 -31.80 -41.78
N LEU A 970 20.90 -30.58 -42.10
CA LEU A 970 21.67 -30.32 -43.33
C LEU A 970 23.11 -30.84 -43.20
N ARG A 971 23.72 -30.74 -42.01
CA ARG A 971 25.02 -31.37 -41.70
C ARG A 971 24.92 -32.90 -41.75
N ASP A 972 23.85 -33.47 -41.19
CA ASP A 972 23.57 -34.91 -41.22
C ASP A 972 23.45 -35.40 -42.68
N LEU A 973 22.69 -34.69 -43.52
CA LEU A 973 22.54 -34.98 -44.94
C LEU A 973 23.86 -34.84 -45.72
N HIS A 974 24.63 -33.76 -45.53
CA HIS A 974 25.94 -33.60 -46.19
C HIS A 974 26.90 -34.76 -45.87
N THR A 975 26.87 -35.24 -44.63
CA THR A 975 27.67 -36.39 -44.15
C THR A 975 27.26 -37.70 -44.83
N LEU A 976 25.96 -37.90 -45.09
CA LEU A 976 25.43 -39.05 -45.82
C LEU A 976 25.66 -38.96 -47.34
N LEU A 977 25.63 -37.76 -47.91
CA LEU A 977 25.93 -37.53 -49.34
C LEU A 977 27.41 -37.84 -49.65
N GLY A 978 28.30 -37.71 -48.67
CA GLY A 978 29.05 -38.88 -48.16
C GLY A 978 30.22 -39.49 -48.95
N ARG A 979 30.47 -40.80 -48.87
CA ARG A 979 29.70 -41.89 -48.25
C ARG A 979 28.36 -42.35 -48.90
N PRO A 980 28.12 -42.18 -50.22
CA PRO A 980 26.97 -42.82 -50.87
C PRO A 980 27.11 -44.35 -50.84
N GLY A 981 26.11 -45.03 -50.27
CA GLY A 981 26.09 -46.49 -50.09
C GLY A 981 26.53 -46.99 -48.71
N ASP A 982 27.18 -46.15 -47.89
CA ASP A 982 27.68 -46.55 -46.56
C ASP A 982 26.58 -46.46 -45.49
N ASP A 983 26.59 -47.39 -44.54
CA ASP A 983 25.79 -47.30 -43.32
C ASP A 983 26.50 -46.45 -42.26
N VAL A 984 25.93 -45.29 -41.93
CA VAL A 984 26.43 -44.41 -40.86
C VAL A 984 25.56 -44.58 -39.61
N PRO A 985 26.08 -45.11 -38.49
CA PRO A 985 25.28 -45.28 -37.26
C PRO A 985 24.69 -43.94 -36.78
N ALA A 986 23.44 -43.95 -36.31
CA ALA A 986 22.75 -42.73 -35.87
C ALA A 986 23.47 -42.02 -34.71
N VAL A 987 24.23 -42.75 -33.89
CA VAL A 987 25.09 -42.18 -32.84
C VAL A 987 26.25 -41.33 -33.40
N VAL A 988 26.74 -41.63 -34.62
CA VAL A 988 27.78 -40.84 -35.31
C VAL A 988 27.22 -39.53 -35.83
N LEU A 989 26.00 -39.55 -36.40
CA LEU A 989 25.33 -38.33 -36.86
C LEU A 989 24.85 -37.45 -35.70
N LEU A 990 24.59 -38.03 -34.53
CA LEU A 990 24.20 -37.27 -33.34
C LEU A 990 25.36 -36.42 -32.79
N ASP A 991 26.60 -36.93 -32.88
CA ASP A 991 27.81 -36.41 -32.24
C ASP A 991 29.08 -36.67 -33.11
N PRO A 992 29.24 -35.99 -34.26
CA PRO A 992 30.28 -36.29 -35.25
C PRO A 992 31.70 -35.82 -34.87
N GLU A 993 31.86 -35.14 -33.74
CA GLU A 993 33.16 -34.70 -33.20
C GLU A 993 33.76 -35.73 -32.21
N GLY A 994 33.00 -36.76 -31.83
CA GLY A 994 33.50 -37.90 -31.04
C GLY A 994 34.43 -38.79 -31.87
N GLY A 995 35.69 -38.96 -31.43
CA GLY A 995 36.65 -39.85 -32.08
C GLY A 995 36.20 -41.32 -32.10
N GLU A 996 36.69 -42.10 -33.07
CA GLU A 996 36.22 -43.47 -33.36
C GLU A 996 36.18 -44.41 -32.14
N ALA A 997 37.11 -44.26 -31.20
CA ALA A 997 37.13 -45.03 -29.95
C ALA A 997 35.92 -44.77 -29.03
N VAL A 998 35.41 -43.53 -28.96
CA VAL A 998 34.23 -43.18 -28.15
C VAL A 998 32.94 -43.72 -28.80
N ILE A 999 32.90 -43.76 -30.13
CA ILE A 999 31.79 -44.31 -30.90
C ILE A 999 31.74 -45.84 -30.76
N ALA A 1000 32.89 -46.52 -30.80
CA ALA A 1000 32.97 -47.96 -30.53
C ALA A 1000 32.48 -48.32 -29.12
N ALA A 1001 32.89 -47.57 -28.10
CA ALA A 1001 32.44 -47.75 -26.71
C ALA A 1001 30.92 -47.53 -26.52
N ARG A 1002 30.30 -46.62 -27.28
CA ARG A 1002 28.84 -46.40 -27.28
C ARG A 1002 28.05 -47.46 -28.07
N SER A 1003 28.73 -48.35 -28.80
CA SER A 1003 28.12 -49.38 -29.65
C SER A 1003 28.13 -50.78 -29.02
N MET A 1004 29.09 -51.05 -28.13
CA MET A 1004 29.25 -52.32 -27.41
C MET A 1004 28.59 -52.22 -26.04
N GLY A 1005 27.51 -52.99 -25.80
CA GLY A 1005 26.79 -52.96 -24.53
C GLY A 1005 27.29 -53.99 -23.52
N GLY A 1006 27.28 -53.61 -22.24
CA GLY A 1006 27.34 -54.54 -21.10
C GLY A 1006 28.51 -54.33 -20.14
N ASP A 1007 28.27 -53.61 -19.04
CA ASP A 1007 28.37 -54.18 -17.68
C ASP A 1007 27.70 -53.27 -16.64
N GLU A 1008 27.36 -53.84 -15.49
CA GLU A 1008 26.53 -53.21 -14.45
C GLU A 1008 27.30 -52.26 -13.53
N VAL A 1009 26.65 -51.19 -13.07
CA VAL A 1009 27.23 -50.27 -12.06
C VAL A 1009 26.24 -50.07 -10.91
N LEU A 1010 26.70 -50.47 -9.71
CA LEU A 1010 26.10 -50.38 -8.37
C LEU A 1010 24.93 -51.34 -8.06
N ASP A 1011 25.28 -52.39 -7.33
CA ASP A 1011 24.37 -53.28 -6.60
C ASP A 1011 23.74 -52.62 -5.35
N ASP A 1012 22.78 -53.31 -4.73
CA ASP A 1012 22.11 -52.84 -3.51
C ASP A 1012 22.99 -52.92 -2.24
N GLU A 1013 24.10 -53.68 -2.26
CA GLU A 1013 25.04 -53.80 -1.14
C GLU A 1013 25.91 -52.53 -1.02
N ALA A 1014 26.34 -51.95 -2.14
CA ALA A 1014 26.98 -50.65 -2.20
C ALA A 1014 26.07 -49.55 -1.62
N ARG A 1015 24.78 -49.52 -2.00
CA ARG A 1015 23.81 -48.56 -1.46
C ARG A 1015 23.56 -48.71 0.05
N ALA A 1016 23.63 -49.93 0.59
CA ALA A 1016 23.53 -50.20 2.02
C ALA A 1016 24.80 -49.80 2.80
N ARG A 1017 25.96 -49.76 2.13
CA ARG A 1017 27.24 -49.30 2.68
C ARG A 1017 27.35 -47.78 2.71
N TYR A 1018 26.97 -47.09 1.62
CA TYR A 1018 26.89 -45.62 1.61
C TYR A 1018 25.92 -45.07 2.67
N ARG A 1019 24.72 -45.66 2.83
CA ARG A 1019 23.77 -45.27 3.89
C ARG A 1019 24.34 -45.44 5.30
N ARG A 1020 25.10 -46.50 5.55
CA ARG A 1020 25.77 -46.71 6.85
C ARG A 1020 26.90 -45.71 7.11
N ARG A 1021 27.70 -45.34 6.10
CA ARG A 1021 28.73 -44.29 6.27
C ARG A 1021 28.13 -42.91 6.49
N LEU A 1022 27.03 -42.56 5.81
CA LEU A 1022 26.32 -41.30 6.06
C LEU A 1022 25.79 -41.20 7.50
N ALA A 1023 25.17 -42.26 8.01
CA ALA A 1023 24.70 -42.29 9.41
C ALA A 1023 25.87 -42.20 10.42
N GLN A 1024 27.01 -42.84 10.15
CA GLN A 1024 28.21 -42.66 10.98
C GLN A 1024 28.76 -41.23 10.91
N LEU A 1025 28.76 -40.59 9.74
CA LEU A 1025 29.16 -39.19 9.60
C LEU A 1025 28.20 -38.25 10.34
N ASP A 1026 26.89 -38.48 10.27
CA ASP A 1026 25.90 -37.76 11.08
C ASP A 1026 26.23 -37.87 12.59
N GLU A 1027 26.46 -39.08 13.10
CA GLU A 1027 26.86 -39.32 14.50
C GLU A 1027 28.25 -38.74 14.86
N GLU A 1028 29.18 -38.64 13.91
CA GLU A 1028 30.51 -38.03 14.10
C GLU A 1028 30.43 -36.49 14.11
N ILE A 1029 29.57 -35.90 13.27
CA ILE A 1029 29.30 -34.45 13.22
C ILE A 1029 28.59 -33.98 14.49
N ASP A 1030 27.53 -34.66 14.91
CA ASP A 1030 26.77 -34.25 16.10
C ASP A 1030 27.66 -34.32 17.36
N ARG A 1031 28.53 -35.32 17.49
CA ARG A 1031 29.53 -35.39 18.58
C ARG A 1031 30.61 -34.31 18.48
N ALA A 1032 31.04 -33.91 17.29
CA ALA A 1032 31.97 -32.79 17.13
C ALA A 1032 31.32 -31.46 17.57
N ALA A 1033 30.05 -31.25 17.21
CA ALA A 1033 29.27 -30.08 17.62
C ALA A 1033 28.99 -30.05 19.14
N GLU A 1034 28.66 -31.18 19.77
CA GLU A 1034 28.51 -31.29 21.23
C GLU A 1034 29.80 -30.95 22.01
N LEU A 1035 30.96 -31.16 21.39
CA LEU A 1035 32.28 -30.85 21.96
C LEU A 1035 32.80 -29.44 21.58
N GLY A 1036 32.06 -28.69 20.75
CA GLY A 1036 32.45 -27.35 20.29
C GLY A 1036 33.61 -27.31 19.29
N ASP A 1037 33.85 -28.41 18.55
CA ASP A 1037 34.88 -28.52 17.53
C ASP A 1037 34.30 -28.21 16.14
N ASP A 1038 34.04 -26.92 15.90
CA ASP A 1038 33.38 -26.40 14.69
C ASP A 1038 34.18 -26.72 13.40
N ASP A 1039 35.51 -26.67 13.45
CA ASP A 1039 36.38 -27.00 12.33
C ASP A 1039 36.25 -28.48 11.95
N ARG A 1040 36.22 -29.37 12.94
CA ARG A 1040 36.05 -30.81 12.69
C ARG A 1040 34.64 -31.15 12.21
N ALA A 1041 33.62 -30.48 12.73
CA ALA A 1041 32.25 -30.61 12.25
C ALA A 1041 32.14 -30.19 10.77
N ALA A 1042 32.78 -29.08 10.37
CA ALA A 1042 32.81 -28.60 8.99
C ALA A 1042 33.56 -29.54 8.02
N GLU A 1043 34.67 -30.14 8.45
CA GLU A 1043 35.37 -31.18 7.67
C GLU A 1043 34.46 -32.38 7.38
N LEU A 1044 33.77 -32.88 8.40
CA LEU A 1044 32.90 -34.04 8.30
C LEU A 1044 31.63 -33.76 7.47
N ASP A 1045 31.04 -32.56 7.59
CA ASP A 1045 29.94 -32.12 6.71
C ASP A 1045 30.43 -31.98 5.25
N GLY A 1046 31.70 -31.64 5.03
CA GLY A 1046 32.36 -31.67 3.71
C GLY A 1046 32.48 -33.08 3.12
N GLU A 1047 32.97 -34.07 3.89
CA GLU A 1047 33.03 -35.48 3.47
C GLU A 1047 31.63 -36.02 3.16
N ARG A 1048 30.66 -35.70 4.02
CA ARG A 1048 29.25 -36.06 3.88
C ARG A 1048 28.61 -35.44 2.63
N ALA A 1049 28.88 -34.16 2.36
CA ALA A 1049 28.41 -33.47 1.15
C ALA A 1049 28.98 -34.10 -0.13
N ALA A 1050 30.26 -34.51 -0.12
CA ALA A 1050 30.88 -35.23 -1.23
C ALA A 1050 30.23 -36.60 -1.48
N LEU A 1051 30.00 -37.39 -0.43
CA LEU A 1051 29.30 -38.69 -0.52
C LEU A 1051 27.84 -38.55 -1.00
N LEU A 1052 27.14 -37.48 -0.58
CA LEU A 1052 25.80 -37.17 -1.07
C LEU A 1052 25.81 -36.70 -2.53
N ALA A 1053 26.84 -35.96 -2.97
CA ALA A 1053 27.02 -35.58 -4.36
C ALA A 1053 27.31 -36.80 -5.26
N GLU A 1054 28.14 -37.74 -4.79
CA GLU A 1054 28.43 -39.00 -5.48
C GLU A 1054 27.16 -39.87 -5.61
N LEU A 1055 26.38 -40.03 -4.54
CA LEU A 1055 25.07 -40.69 -4.58
C LEU A 1055 24.08 -40.01 -5.54
N ARG A 1056 24.02 -38.67 -5.55
CA ARG A 1056 23.17 -37.90 -6.47
C ARG A 1056 23.60 -38.05 -7.93
N ALA A 1057 24.90 -38.14 -8.20
CA ALA A 1057 25.44 -38.43 -9.53
C ALA A 1057 25.12 -39.87 -9.98
N ALA A 1058 25.23 -40.85 -9.08
CA ALA A 1058 24.95 -42.26 -9.35
C ALA A 1058 23.45 -42.60 -9.50
N ALA A 1059 22.55 -41.86 -8.83
CA ALA A 1059 21.13 -42.20 -8.71
C ALA A 1059 20.17 -41.18 -9.39
N GLY A 1060 20.57 -40.65 -10.54
CA GLY A 1060 19.94 -39.50 -11.22
C GLY A 1060 18.40 -39.43 -11.21
N LEU A 1061 17.90 -38.19 -11.00
CA LEU A 1061 16.49 -37.74 -10.97
C LEU A 1061 15.42 -38.84 -11.08
N GLY A 1062 15.07 -39.41 -9.92
CA GLY A 1062 13.92 -40.31 -9.77
C GLY A 1062 14.24 -41.77 -9.49
N GLY A 1063 15.51 -42.14 -9.24
CA GLY A 1063 15.86 -43.48 -8.76
C GLY A 1063 15.69 -44.60 -9.79
N ARG A 1064 15.79 -44.27 -11.09
CA ARG A 1064 15.77 -45.26 -12.19
C ARG A 1064 17.19 -45.57 -12.66
N THR A 1065 17.57 -46.85 -12.64
CA THR A 1065 18.71 -47.37 -13.39
C THR A 1065 18.48 -47.13 -14.89
N ARG A 1066 19.33 -46.34 -15.55
CA ARG A 1066 19.30 -46.21 -17.01
C ARG A 1066 19.87 -47.47 -17.65
N ARG A 1067 19.04 -48.23 -18.38
CA ARG A 1067 19.54 -49.25 -19.33
C ARG A 1067 20.17 -48.55 -20.54
N LEU A 1068 21.40 -48.90 -20.88
CA LEU A 1068 22.18 -48.29 -21.96
C LEU A 1068 21.64 -48.50 -23.39
N GLY A 1069 20.61 -49.33 -23.58
CA GLY A 1069 19.90 -49.44 -24.87
C GLY A 1069 19.19 -48.15 -25.32
N ASP A 1070 18.96 -47.22 -24.39
CA ASP A 1070 18.19 -46.00 -24.63
C ASP A 1070 18.95 -44.94 -25.45
N GLU A 1071 20.29 -44.99 -25.52
CA GLU A 1071 21.09 -43.99 -26.25
C GLU A 1071 21.07 -44.19 -27.76
N ALA A 1072 21.24 -45.43 -28.23
CA ALA A 1072 21.11 -45.78 -29.65
C ALA A 1072 19.69 -45.53 -30.16
N GLU A 1073 18.67 -45.82 -29.34
CA GLU A 1073 17.26 -45.58 -29.66
C GLU A 1073 16.91 -44.08 -29.67
N ARG A 1074 17.46 -43.30 -28.73
CA ARG A 1074 17.34 -41.83 -28.71
C ARG A 1074 18.06 -41.18 -29.89
N ALA A 1075 19.25 -41.67 -30.25
CA ALA A 1075 19.99 -41.22 -31.43
C ALA A 1075 19.20 -41.50 -32.71
N ARG A 1076 18.68 -42.74 -32.88
CA ARG A 1076 17.77 -43.12 -33.98
C ARG A 1076 16.58 -42.17 -34.08
N LYS A 1077 15.83 -41.96 -33.00
CA LYS A 1077 14.66 -41.07 -32.96
C LYS A 1077 15.03 -39.61 -33.29
N THR A 1078 16.11 -39.10 -32.69
CA THR A 1078 16.54 -37.70 -32.84
C THR A 1078 17.06 -37.40 -34.24
N VAL A 1079 17.92 -38.25 -34.80
CA VAL A 1079 18.46 -38.09 -36.17
C VAL A 1079 17.35 -38.27 -37.21
N THR A 1080 16.47 -39.26 -37.04
CA THR A 1080 15.29 -39.44 -37.91
C THR A 1080 14.40 -38.19 -37.90
N ALA A 1081 14.14 -37.61 -36.72
CA ALA A 1081 13.35 -36.38 -36.59
C ALA A 1081 14.04 -35.16 -37.24
N ARG A 1082 15.36 -34.98 -37.05
CA ARG A 1082 16.15 -33.89 -37.66
C ARG A 1082 16.17 -33.96 -39.19
N ILE A 1083 16.42 -35.15 -39.75
CA ILE A 1083 16.43 -35.35 -41.20
C ILE A 1083 15.02 -35.10 -41.76
N ARG A 1084 13.97 -35.67 -41.15
CA ARG A 1084 12.57 -35.48 -41.59
C ARG A 1084 12.12 -34.01 -41.52
N ASP A 1085 12.48 -33.29 -40.47
CA ASP A 1085 12.17 -31.86 -40.35
C ASP A 1085 12.90 -31.02 -41.41
N THR A 1086 14.16 -31.36 -41.69
CA THR A 1086 14.97 -30.70 -42.73
C THR A 1086 14.39 -30.95 -44.12
N LEU A 1087 13.95 -32.18 -44.42
CA LEU A 1087 13.28 -32.52 -45.69
C LEU A 1087 11.95 -31.77 -45.86
N ARG A 1088 11.17 -31.60 -44.80
CA ARG A 1088 9.92 -30.80 -44.80
C ARG A 1088 10.18 -29.30 -45.05
N LYS A 1089 11.28 -28.75 -44.53
CA LYS A 1089 11.72 -27.38 -44.85
C LYS A 1089 12.22 -27.28 -46.29
N LEU A 1090 12.90 -28.31 -46.79
CA LEU A 1090 13.29 -28.43 -48.19
C LEU A 1090 12.10 -28.58 -49.16
N ASP A 1091 10.92 -29.07 -48.77
CA ASP A 1091 9.75 -29.07 -49.68
C ASP A 1091 9.39 -27.67 -50.19
N HIS A 1092 9.47 -26.69 -49.29
CA HIS A 1092 9.13 -25.31 -49.59
C HIS A 1092 10.30 -24.61 -50.32
N ALA A 1093 11.53 -24.93 -49.94
CA ALA A 1093 12.74 -24.27 -50.44
C ALA A 1093 13.29 -24.89 -51.75
N HIS A 1094 13.31 -26.22 -51.89
CA HIS A 1094 13.81 -26.98 -53.04
C HIS A 1094 13.09 -28.35 -53.18
N PRO A 1095 11.84 -28.38 -53.72
CA PRO A 1095 11.01 -29.59 -53.70
C PRO A 1095 11.61 -30.78 -54.46
N GLU A 1096 12.35 -30.54 -55.54
CA GLU A 1096 13.00 -31.58 -56.35
C GLU A 1096 14.12 -32.28 -55.56
N LEU A 1097 14.92 -31.51 -54.83
CA LEU A 1097 15.96 -32.02 -53.92
C LEU A 1097 15.33 -32.76 -52.73
N ALA A 1098 14.24 -32.24 -52.16
CA ALA A 1098 13.51 -32.88 -51.07
C ALA A 1098 12.92 -34.25 -51.51
N ALA A 1099 12.32 -34.31 -52.70
CA ALA A 1099 11.81 -35.54 -53.29
C ALA A 1099 12.93 -36.56 -53.55
N HIS A 1100 14.04 -36.14 -54.15
CA HIS A 1100 15.22 -36.98 -54.37
C HIS A 1100 15.74 -37.58 -53.05
N LEU A 1101 15.94 -36.73 -52.03
CA LEU A 1101 16.49 -37.17 -50.74
C LEU A 1101 15.52 -38.09 -49.97
N ARG A 1102 14.20 -37.93 -50.08
CA ARG A 1102 13.23 -38.91 -49.54
C ARG A 1102 13.33 -40.27 -50.20
N ALA A 1103 13.52 -40.30 -51.53
CA ALA A 1103 13.62 -41.55 -52.28
C ALA A 1103 14.96 -42.28 -52.08
N SER A 1104 15.97 -41.60 -51.53
CA SER A 1104 17.35 -42.08 -51.46
C SER A 1104 17.99 -42.09 -50.05
N VAL A 1105 17.38 -41.48 -49.03
CA VAL A 1105 17.88 -41.53 -47.65
C VAL A 1105 17.02 -42.44 -46.78
N SER A 1106 17.60 -43.55 -46.30
CA SER A 1106 16.97 -44.43 -45.32
C SER A 1106 17.48 -44.10 -43.91
N THR A 1107 16.57 -43.92 -42.95
CA THR A 1107 16.89 -43.61 -41.54
C THR A 1107 16.47 -44.74 -40.59
N GLY A 1108 17.41 -45.28 -39.83
CA GLY A 1108 17.21 -46.32 -38.83
C GLY A 1108 18.27 -46.25 -37.72
N ALA A 1109 18.66 -47.40 -37.15
CA ALA A 1109 19.81 -47.46 -36.23
C ALA A 1109 21.12 -47.05 -36.95
N THR A 1110 21.22 -47.37 -38.23
CA THR A 1110 22.10 -46.73 -39.22
C THR A 1110 21.28 -45.85 -40.17
N CYS A 1111 21.91 -44.83 -40.73
CA CYS A 1111 21.37 -43.99 -41.79
C CYS A 1111 22.26 -44.13 -43.04
N ARG A 1112 21.66 -44.16 -44.22
CA ARG A 1112 22.35 -44.41 -45.50
C ARG A 1112 21.75 -43.54 -46.59
N TYR A 1113 22.59 -43.04 -47.49
CA TYR A 1113 22.17 -42.42 -48.75
C TYR A 1113 22.49 -43.36 -49.92
N GLN A 1114 21.47 -43.82 -50.63
CA GLN A 1114 21.54 -44.75 -51.76
C GLN A 1114 20.60 -44.28 -52.88
N PRO A 1115 21.09 -43.48 -53.85
CA PRO A 1115 20.26 -42.96 -54.94
C PRO A 1115 20.01 -44.01 -56.03
N GLN A 1116 18.87 -43.88 -56.72
CA GLN A 1116 18.50 -44.78 -57.83
C GLN A 1116 19.36 -44.55 -59.10
N GLU A 1117 19.83 -43.32 -59.29
CA GLU A 1117 20.79 -42.95 -60.34
C GLU A 1117 22.10 -42.41 -59.72
N LYS A 1118 23.22 -42.50 -60.45
CA LYS A 1118 24.54 -42.13 -59.91
C LYS A 1118 24.75 -40.61 -59.95
N ILE A 1119 24.36 -39.94 -58.87
CA ILE A 1119 24.47 -38.49 -58.70
C ILE A 1119 25.88 -38.10 -58.23
N THR A 1120 26.48 -37.11 -58.89
CA THR A 1120 27.80 -36.57 -58.48
C THR A 1120 27.58 -35.29 -57.67
N TRP A 1121 27.98 -35.31 -56.40
CA TRP A 1121 27.83 -34.17 -55.48
C TRP A 1121 29.12 -33.37 -55.35
N ARG A 1122 29.06 -32.08 -55.68
CA ARG A 1122 30.05 -31.08 -55.29
C ARG A 1122 29.72 -30.64 -53.86
N ARG A 1123 30.67 -30.79 -52.94
CA ARG A 1123 30.46 -30.59 -51.49
C ARG A 1123 31.43 -29.56 -50.94
#